data_AF-A0AAN8LPK4-F1
#
_entry.id   AF-A0AAN8LPK4-F1
#
_cell.length_a   1.000
_cell.length_b   1.000
_cell.length_c   1.000
_cell.angle_alpha   90.00
_cell.angle_beta   90.00
_cell.angle_gamma   90.00
#
_symmetry.space_group_name_H-M   'P 1'
#
loop_
_entity.id
_entity.type
_entity.pdbx_description
1 polymer ?
#
loop_
_entity_poly.entity_id
_entity_poly.type
_entity_poly.pdbx_seq_one_letter_code
_entity_poly.pdbx_strand_id
1 'polypeptide(L)'
;MESLPPAKSKLACQVQNPGQMPWSRLLLGSLLVFSCLVASVSSEDYYKLLKVSREATTREIRQAFKKLALTMHPDKNPHDETAHDKFLKVTRAYEVLKDDNLRKKYDKYGEKGLQDEQQGGGRYESWNYYRNEFGIYDDDIEIVTLDRGDFDAAVNSGELWFVNFYFPRCHHCHELAPTWREFAKEMDGVIRIGAVNCGDNNRLCRSKGINSYPSLYIYKAGMNPEKYFGDRCKESLTKFGMQFVVSGVTELWQGNVFTEIEAAFSSGVGWLITFCSDSGDCLESQTRHKLAGMLEGLVNVGWMDCSTQAELCDSFEVTTSTTAFFPPGSSLKSKGSVLFLQSLDTREIYGEVMQHLPDLEALTKDTFKSKLAHHRWLVSFSFGQKTIESHEYKKLNAFLKGAHIQVGKVDCLTESELCGSFYIQKPCIAVFKGLGIHDFEIHHGKDVLYNIVAFAKESVSAHVTTLRPEDFPSDGKEPWMVDFFAPWCPPCRALLPELRKASIQLFGQMKFGTLDCTVHEGLCSVYNIHAYPTTVIFNKSSIHEYEGHHSADGILEFIQDLVNPTVVTMDPDSFVELVKRRKHSETWMVDFYAPWCGPCQALLPEWRRMARALNGMMKVGTVDCQKHHSFCQGEGVRAYPEIRLYPQNANRRDVYQSYNGWHRDAHSLKVWAMGTLPRASVDLTPDDFRNKVMEGKDHWVVDFYAPWCGPCQHFAPEFEVLARMVKGSVRAGKVDCQAHYQTCQSAGITAYPSVRFYPHLVTKKRDQGGEHVNSRDATNIADLLRQRLQQLSPWLHGKAANFKDEL
;
A
#
# COMPACT_ATOMS: atom_id res chain seq x y z
N MET A 1 61.74 -24.48 -32.12
CA MET A 1 62.52 -24.89 -30.94
C MET A 1 61.70 -25.89 -30.17
N GLU A 2 62.27 -27.05 -29.86
CA GLU A 2 61.52 -28.26 -29.52
C GLU A 2 61.16 -28.41 -28.04
N SER A 3 60.05 -29.09 -27.76
CA SER A 3 60.10 -30.41 -27.09
C SER A 3 58.76 -31.16 -27.22
N LEU A 4 58.83 -32.42 -27.62
CA LEU A 4 57.76 -33.38 -28.01
C LEU A 4 57.97 -34.70 -27.21
N PRO A 5 57.17 -35.80 -27.32
CA PRO A 5 55.70 -35.95 -27.39
C PRO A 5 55.18 -37.19 -26.54
N PRO A 6 54.35 -38.20 -26.95
CA PRO A 6 53.38 -38.85 -26.02
C PRO A 6 53.38 -40.41 -25.93
N ALA A 7 52.46 -41.00 -25.13
CA ALA A 7 52.11 -42.44 -25.03
C ALA A 7 50.80 -42.64 -24.19
N LYS A 8 50.11 -43.79 -24.03
CA LYS A 8 49.80 -45.07 -24.76
C LYS A 8 48.74 -45.85 -23.91
N SER A 9 47.92 -46.83 -24.35
CA SER A 9 47.24 -47.12 -25.63
C SER A 9 46.40 -48.42 -25.54
N LYS A 10 45.15 -48.46 -26.09
CA LYS A 10 44.32 -49.68 -26.39
C LYS A 10 43.69 -50.40 -25.16
N LEU A 11 42.65 -51.25 -25.24
CA LEU A 11 42.13 -52.13 -26.32
C LEU A 11 40.60 -52.34 -26.24
N ALA A 12 39.98 -52.97 -27.27
CA ALA A 12 38.54 -53.26 -27.37
C ALA A 12 38.27 -54.74 -27.76
N CYS A 13 36.98 -55.12 -27.76
CA CYS A 13 36.36 -56.36 -28.30
C CYS A 13 36.65 -57.71 -27.60
N GLN A 14 35.76 -58.70 -27.51
CA GLN A 14 34.30 -58.86 -27.54
C GLN A 14 34.04 -60.39 -27.50
N VAL A 15 32.88 -60.82 -26.95
CA VAL A 15 32.11 -62.04 -27.36
C VAL A 15 32.68 -63.45 -27.05
N GLN A 16 32.03 -64.18 -26.14
CA GLN A 16 31.29 -65.43 -26.45
C GLN A 16 30.46 -65.97 -25.25
N ASN A 17 29.22 -66.39 -25.54
CA ASN A 17 28.38 -67.36 -24.81
C ASN A 17 28.47 -68.72 -25.56
N PRO A 18 27.99 -69.90 -25.07
CA PRO A 18 26.97 -70.10 -24.03
C PRO A 18 27.15 -71.28 -23.01
N GLY A 19 26.44 -71.18 -21.88
CA GLY A 19 25.59 -72.24 -21.29
C GLY A 19 26.15 -73.55 -20.71
N GLN A 20 25.91 -73.79 -19.40
CA GLN A 20 25.15 -74.97 -18.89
C GLN A 20 24.88 -74.95 -17.37
N MET A 21 23.60 -74.81 -16.99
CA MET A 21 22.86 -75.63 -16.01
C MET A 21 23.28 -75.67 -14.49
N PRO A 22 22.45 -76.20 -13.54
CA PRO A 22 21.74 -75.26 -12.65
C PRO A 22 21.57 -75.68 -11.14
N TRP A 23 20.64 -74.98 -10.46
CA TRP A 23 19.90 -75.35 -9.22
C TRP A 23 20.60 -75.21 -7.85
N SER A 24 20.42 -74.05 -7.21
CA SER A 24 19.52 -73.89 -6.05
C SER A 24 19.59 -72.45 -5.47
N ARG A 25 18.61 -72.06 -4.64
CA ARG A 25 18.48 -70.75 -3.95
C ARG A 25 17.95 -69.57 -4.77
N LEU A 26 16.65 -69.60 -5.05
CA LEU A 26 15.82 -68.41 -5.31
C LEU A 26 14.56 -68.49 -4.43
N LEU A 27 14.54 -67.81 -3.28
CA LEU A 27 13.31 -67.60 -2.49
C LEU A 27 13.39 -66.50 -1.40
N LEU A 28 14.35 -65.58 -1.47
CA LEU A 28 14.52 -64.49 -0.47
C LEU A 28 14.90 -63.12 -1.08
N GLY A 29 14.82 -62.98 -2.42
CA GLY A 29 15.21 -61.77 -3.15
C GLY A 29 14.06 -60.96 -3.78
N SER A 30 12.80 -61.41 -3.65
CA SER A 30 11.65 -60.84 -4.35
C SER A 30 10.73 -59.95 -3.50
N LEU A 31 11.09 -59.68 -2.23
CA LEU A 31 10.27 -58.88 -1.30
C LEU A 31 10.85 -57.49 -0.96
N LEU A 32 12.04 -57.14 -1.44
CA LEU A 32 12.69 -55.85 -1.17
C LEU A 32 12.76 -54.89 -2.38
N VAL A 33 12.34 -55.32 -3.57
CA VAL A 33 12.28 -54.46 -4.78
C VAL A 33 10.88 -53.84 -4.97
N PHE A 34 9.88 -54.22 -4.17
CA PHE A 34 8.50 -53.73 -4.27
C PHE A 34 8.08 -52.74 -3.16
N SER A 35 9.04 -52.24 -2.35
CA SER A 35 8.78 -51.36 -1.18
C SER A 35 9.62 -50.06 -1.17
N CYS A 36 10.24 -49.70 -2.29
CA CYS A 36 10.97 -48.42 -2.43
C CYS A 36 10.66 -47.68 -3.75
N LEU A 37 9.44 -47.87 -4.26
CA LEU A 37 8.72 -46.73 -4.84
C LEU A 37 8.37 -45.76 -3.71
N VAL A 38 9.37 -45.00 -3.25
CA VAL A 38 9.11 -43.80 -2.46
C VAL A 38 8.24 -42.92 -3.33
N ALA A 39 7.00 -42.71 -2.90
CA ALA A 39 6.07 -41.86 -3.61
C ALA A 39 6.67 -40.45 -3.69
N SER A 40 7.20 -40.10 -4.86
CA SER A 40 7.30 -38.72 -5.29
C SER A 40 5.87 -38.20 -5.35
N VAL A 41 5.38 -37.65 -4.24
CA VAL A 41 4.12 -36.91 -4.19
C VAL A 41 4.31 -35.74 -5.14
N SER A 42 3.81 -35.92 -6.36
CA SER A 42 3.67 -34.87 -7.34
C SER A 42 2.69 -33.86 -6.75
N SER A 43 3.22 -32.79 -6.15
CA SER A 43 2.43 -31.62 -5.78
C SER A 43 1.74 -31.13 -7.05
N GLU A 44 0.42 -31.33 -7.13
CA GLU A 44 -0.37 -30.99 -8.30
C GLU A 44 -0.45 -29.48 -8.44
N ASP A 45 -0.15 -28.96 -9.63
CA ASP A 45 -0.14 -27.52 -9.90
C ASP A 45 -1.53 -26.92 -9.66
N TYR A 46 -1.64 -25.92 -8.78
CA TYR A 46 -2.92 -25.37 -8.33
C TYR A 46 -3.74 -24.77 -9.49
N TYR A 47 -3.06 -24.23 -10.50
CA TYR A 47 -3.70 -23.75 -11.74
C TYR A 47 -4.32 -24.91 -12.53
N LYS A 48 -3.64 -26.06 -12.59
CA LYS A 48 -4.15 -27.27 -13.25
C LYS A 48 -5.29 -27.91 -12.46
N LEU A 49 -5.23 -27.89 -11.12
CA LEU A 49 -6.34 -28.32 -10.25
C LEU A 49 -7.60 -27.47 -10.49
N LEU A 50 -7.46 -26.15 -10.59
CA LEU A 50 -8.57 -25.25 -10.90
C LEU A 50 -8.94 -25.20 -12.41
N LYS A 51 -8.14 -25.79 -13.29
CA LYS A 51 -8.29 -25.77 -14.76
C LYS A 51 -8.31 -24.36 -15.36
N VAL A 52 -7.40 -23.51 -14.87
CA VAL A 52 -7.18 -22.13 -15.35
C VAL A 52 -5.71 -21.95 -15.79
N SER A 53 -5.41 -20.92 -16.57
CA SER A 53 -4.02 -20.55 -16.88
C SER A 53 -3.37 -19.81 -15.71
N ARG A 54 -2.04 -19.61 -15.77
CA ARG A 54 -1.29 -18.89 -14.72
C ARG A 54 -1.58 -17.39 -14.72
N GLU A 55 -2.07 -16.88 -15.85
CA GLU A 55 -2.44 -15.49 -16.12
C GLU A 55 -3.88 -15.19 -15.70
N ALA A 56 -4.68 -16.21 -15.33
CA ALA A 56 -6.10 -16.07 -15.03
C ALA A 56 -6.39 -15.03 -13.94
N THR A 57 -7.38 -14.19 -14.18
CA THR A 57 -7.87 -13.17 -13.25
C THR A 57 -8.51 -13.80 -12.01
N THR A 58 -8.60 -13.03 -10.92
CA THR A 58 -9.30 -13.46 -9.70
C THR A 58 -10.77 -13.82 -9.97
N ARG A 59 -11.41 -13.17 -10.95
CA ARG A 59 -12.77 -13.49 -11.41
C ARG A 59 -12.83 -14.89 -12.04
N GLU A 60 -11.95 -15.19 -12.98
CA GLU A 60 -11.88 -16.51 -13.62
C GLU A 60 -11.54 -17.62 -12.62
N ILE A 61 -10.64 -17.36 -11.66
CA ILE A 61 -10.31 -18.27 -10.56
C ILE A 61 -11.54 -18.54 -9.68
N ARG A 62 -12.31 -17.51 -9.30
CA ARG A 62 -13.58 -17.68 -8.58
C ARG A 62 -14.58 -18.49 -9.40
N GLN A 63 -14.79 -18.18 -10.68
CA GLN A 63 -15.72 -18.90 -11.56
C GLN A 63 -15.33 -20.38 -11.76
N ALA A 64 -14.04 -20.65 -11.96
CA ALA A 64 -13.53 -22.02 -12.11
C ALA A 64 -13.66 -22.81 -10.79
N PHE A 65 -13.29 -22.21 -9.66
CA PHE A 65 -13.53 -22.80 -8.35
C PHE A 65 -15.01 -23.04 -8.08
N LYS A 66 -15.92 -22.11 -8.41
CA LYS A 66 -17.38 -22.27 -8.26
C LYS A 66 -17.90 -23.49 -9.04
N LYS A 67 -17.45 -23.67 -10.29
CA LYS A 67 -17.80 -24.84 -11.12
C LYS A 67 -17.32 -26.16 -10.49
N LEU A 68 -16.10 -26.18 -9.96
CA LEU A 68 -15.54 -27.35 -9.26
C LEU A 68 -16.24 -27.61 -7.92
N ALA A 69 -16.49 -26.58 -7.11
CA ALA A 69 -17.22 -26.69 -5.85
C ALA A 69 -18.62 -27.25 -6.06
N LEU A 70 -19.37 -26.78 -7.06
CA LEU A 70 -20.73 -27.27 -7.33
C LEU A 70 -20.80 -28.75 -7.73
N THR A 71 -19.71 -29.33 -8.21
CA THR A 71 -19.63 -30.71 -8.71
C THR A 71 -18.87 -31.65 -7.76
N MET A 72 -17.82 -31.17 -7.09
CA MET A 72 -16.92 -31.95 -6.22
C MET A 72 -17.25 -31.86 -4.73
N HIS A 73 -18.19 -31.00 -4.30
CA HIS A 73 -18.51 -30.87 -2.87
C HIS A 73 -18.94 -32.23 -2.26
N PRO A 74 -18.51 -32.57 -1.03
CA PRO A 74 -18.89 -33.82 -0.37
C PRO A 74 -20.40 -34.06 -0.28
N ASP A 75 -21.21 -33.03 0.03
CA ASP A 75 -22.68 -33.08 0.02
C ASP A 75 -23.30 -33.59 -1.32
N LYS A 76 -22.58 -33.47 -2.44
CA LYS A 76 -23.00 -34.01 -3.75
C LYS A 76 -22.38 -35.35 -4.12
N ASN A 77 -21.37 -35.78 -3.36
CA ASN A 77 -20.65 -37.02 -3.57
C ASN A 77 -20.64 -37.88 -2.29
N PRO A 78 -21.81 -38.14 -1.64
CA PRO A 78 -21.88 -38.82 -0.34
C PRO A 78 -21.46 -40.30 -0.37
N HIS A 79 -21.17 -40.84 -1.56
CA HIS A 79 -20.73 -42.22 -1.78
C HIS A 79 -19.25 -42.34 -2.17
N ASP A 80 -18.52 -41.22 -2.27
CA ASP A 80 -17.06 -41.20 -2.48
C ASP A 80 -16.39 -40.79 -1.17
N GLU A 81 -15.82 -41.76 -0.44
CA GLU A 81 -15.11 -41.53 0.82
C GLU A 81 -13.93 -40.55 0.67
N THR A 82 -13.39 -40.39 -0.54
CA THR A 82 -12.29 -39.46 -0.85
C THR A 82 -12.75 -38.07 -1.30
N ALA A 83 -14.07 -37.81 -1.38
CA ALA A 83 -14.61 -36.53 -1.82
C ALA A 83 -14.17 -35.36 -0.93
N HIS A 84 -14.06 -35.57 0.38
CA HIS A 84 -13.56 -34.56 1.33
C HIS A 84 -12.14 -34.12 0.96
N ASP A 85 -11.19 -35.05 0.86
CA ASP A 85 -9.78 -34.77 0.57
C ASP A 85 -9.60 -34.13 -0.81
N LYS A 86 -10.33 -34.64 -1.82
CA LYS A 86 -10.36 -34.06 -3.18
C LYS A 86 -10.84 -32.61 -3.14
N PHE A 87 -11.91 -32.32 -2.40
CA PHE A 87 -12.47 -30.97 -2.34
C PHE A 87 -11.61 -30.03 -1.48
N LEU A 88 -10.94 -30.54 -0.45
CA LEU A 88 -10.01 -29.77 0.39
C LEU A 88 -8.76 -29.35 -0.41
N LYS A 89 -8.23 -30.21 -1.30
CA LYS A 89 -7.17 -29.82 -2.27
C LYS A 89 -7.61 -28.68 -3.19
N VAL A 90 -8.80 -28.79 -3.78
CA VAL A 90 -9.37 -27.75 -4.68
C VAL A 90 -9.65 -26.46 -3.93
N THR A 91 -10.16 -26.54 -2.71
CA THR A 91 -10.37 -25.38 -1.83
C THR A 91 -9.04 -24.71 -1.49
N ARG A 92 -8.01 -25.47 -1.12
CA ARG A 92 -6.67 -24.92 -0.83
C ARG A 92 -6.03 -24.27 -2.05
N ALA A 93 -6.16 -24.88 -3.24
CA ALA A 93 -5.75 -24.25 -4.50
C ALA A 93 -6.47 -22.92 -4.72
N TYR A 94 -7.79 -22.85 -4.48
CA TYR A 94 -8.53 -21.59 -4.54
C TYR A 94 -8.13 -20.58 -3.47
N GLU A 95 -7.93 -20.98 -2.21
CA GLU A 95 -7.53 -20.08 -1.13
C GLU A 95 -6.16 -19.44 -1.37
N VAL A 96 -5.25 -20.19 -1.96
CA VAL A 96 -3.93 -19.70 -2.36
C VAL A 96 -4.02 -18.83 -3.61
N LEU A 97 -4.74 -19.25 -4.65
CA LEU A 97 -4.80 -18.53 -5.92
C LEU A 97 -5.75 -17.30 -5.90
N LYS A 98 -6.68 -17.19 -4.95
CA LYS A 98 -7.53 -15.99 -4.76
C LYS A 98 -6.81 -14.87 -4.00
N ASP A 99 -5.87 -15.24 -3.12
CA ASP A 99 -5.09 -14.27 -2.35
C ASP A 99 -3.82 -13.93 -3.12
N ASP A 100 -3.73 -12.67 -3.52
CA ASP A 100 -2.65 -12.15 -4.34
C ASP A 100 -1.25 -12.41 -3.75
N ASN A 101 -1.10 -12.48 -2.42
CA ASN A 101 0.18 -12.75 -1.75
C ASN A 101 0.51 -14.24 -1.79
N LEU A 102 -0.43 -15.09 -1.37
CA LEU A 102 -0.27 -16.55 -1.38
C LEU A 102 -0.05 -17.08 -2.79
N ARG A 103 -0.81 -16.59 -3.78
CA ARG A 103 -0.69 -16.95 -5.19
C ARG A 103 0.74 -16.84 -5.68
N LYS A 104 1.41 -15.73 -5.36
CA LYS A 104 2.82 -15.54 -5.74
C LYS A 104 3.82 -16.30 -4.92
N LYS A 105 3.56 -16.46 -3.62
CA LYS A 105 4.41 -17.30 -2.76
C LYS A 105 4.45 -18.72 -3.35
N TYR A 106 3.30 -19.17 -3.85
CA TYR A 106 3.14 -20.39 -4.63
C TYR A 106 3.79 -20.33 -6.03
N ASP A 107 3.58 -19.26 -6.82
CA ASP A 107 4.20 -19.14 -8.16
C ASP A 107 5.72 -19.22 -8.12
N LYS A 108 6.33 -18.64 -7.07
CA LYS A 108 7.78 -18.50 -6.92
C LYS A 108 8.45 -19.67 -6.22
N TYR A 109 7.84 -20.22 -5.17
CA TYR A 109 8.44 -21.25 -4.32
C TYR A 109 7.68 -22.60 -4.35
N GLY A 110 6.62 -22.69 -5.14
CA GLY A 110 5.68 -23.80 -5.11
C GLY A 110 5.00 -23.95 -3.75
N GLU A 111 4.45 -25.14 -3.51
CA GLU A 111 3.80 -25.47 -2.25
C GLU A 111 4.72 -25.38 -1.02
N LYS A 112 6.05 -25.51 -1.20
CA LYS A 112 7.05 -25.39 -0.13
C LYS A 112 7.08 -24.01 0.50
N GLY A 113 6.79 -22.94 -0.27
CA GLY A 113 6.71 -21.58 0.27
C GLY A 113 5.52 -21.34 1.21
N LEU A 114 4.52 -22.23 1.21
CA LEU A 114 3.27 -22.04 1.96
C LEU A 114 3.28 -22.65 3.36
N GLN A 115 4.40 -23.23 3.82
CA GLN A 115 4.45 -24.08 5.02
C GLN A 115 4.17 -23.32 6.33
N ASP A 116 4.61 -22.08 6.47
CA ASP A 116 4.43 -21.29 7.71
C ASP A 116 2.98 -20.87 7.99
N GLU A 117 2.10 -20.94 6.98
CA GLU A 117 0.70 -20.49 7.06
C GLU A 117 -0.30 -21.67 7.15
N GLN A 118 0.21 -22.90 7.30
CA GLN A 118 -0.58 -24.15 7.20
C GLN A 118 -1.61 -24.40 8.32
N GLN A 119 -1.73 -23.54 9.35
CA GLN A 119 -2.64 -23.79 10.49
C GLN A 119 -4.11 -23.37 10.25
N GLY A 120 -4.45 -22.77 9.10
CA GLY A 120 -5.83 -22.34 8.78
C GLY A 120 -6.59 -23.18 7.74
N GLY A 121 -5.88 -23.90 6.86
CA GLY A 121 -6.44 -24.46 5.62
C GLY A 121 -7.17 -25.79 5.79
N GLY A 122 -8.42 -25.76 6.28
CA GLY A 122 -9.26 -26.95 6.43
C GLY A 122 -10.76 -26.70 6.50
N ARG A 123 -11.24 -25.50 6.15
CA ARG A 123 -12.66 -25.14 6.22
C ARG A 123 -13.16 -24.66 4.86
N TYR A 124 -14.08 -25.41 4.28
CA TYR A 124 -14.89 -24.99 3.14
C TYR A 124 -16.32 -24.70 3.60
N GLU A 125 -17.02 -23.87 2.82
CA GLU A 125 -18.43 -23.55 3.01
C GLU A 125 -19.35 -24.64 2.45
N SER A 126 -20.65 -24.62 2.80
CA SER A 126 -21.61 -25.63 2.31
C SER A 126 -21.84 -25.56 0.80
N TRP A 127 -22.33 -26.65 0.17
CA TRP A 127 -22.70 -26.62 -1.24
C TRP A 127 -23.75 -25.53 -1.57
N ASN A 128 -24.68 -25.27 -0.65
CA ASN A 128 -25.70 -24.23 -0.81
C ASN A 128 -25.09 -22.82 -0.87
N TYR A 129 -24.05 -22.56 -0.08
CA TYR A 129 -23.28 -21.31 -0.14
C TYR A 129 -22.63 -21.15 -1.52
N TYR A 130 -21.91 -22.16 -2.01
CA TYR A 130 -21.24 -22.07 -3.31
C TYR A 130 -22.21 -21.93 -4.50
N ARG A 131 -23.45 -22.42 -4.35
CA ARG A 131 -24.50 -22.26 -5.37
C ARG A 131 -25.12 -20.87 -5.39
N ASN A 132 -25.50 -20.36 -4.23
CA ASN A 132 -26.38 -19.18 -4.15
C ASN A 132 -25.64 -17.92 -3.70
N GLU A 133 -24.62 -18.04 -2.86
CA GLU A 133 -23.96 -16.92 -2.16
C GLU A 133 -22.58 -16.56 -2.72
N PHE A 134 -21.88 -17.54 -3.29
CA PHE A 134 -20.53 -17.35 -3.80
C PHE A 134 -20.51 -16.72 -5.20
N GLY A 135 -19.75 -15.63 -5.34
CA GLY A 135 -19.58 -14.95 -6.64
C GLY A 135 -20.90 -14.46 -7.22
N ILE A 136 -21.70 -13.72 -6.43
CA ILE A 136 -23.05 -13.27 -6.82
C ILE A 136 -23.04 -12.54 -8.17
N TYR A 137 -22.02 -11.72 -8.42
CA TYR A 137 -21.88 -10.91 -9.64
C TYR A 137 -20.73 -11.37 -10.55
N ASP A 138 -20.14 -12.56 -10.31
CA ASP A 138 -18.98 -13.04 -11.08
C ASP A 138 -19.32 -13.40 -12.53
N ASP A 139 -20.60 -13.57 -12.85
CA ASP A 139 -21.10 -13.94 -14.17
C ASP A 139 -21.73 -12.75 -14.92
N ASP A 140 -21.80 -11.56 -14.29
CA ASP A 140 -22.37 -10.33 -14.83
C ASP A 140 -21.28 -9.40 -15.37
N ILE A 141 -21.31 -9.02 -16.66
CA ILE A 141 -20.19 -8.29 -17.29
C ILE A 141 -20.24 -6.81 -16.93
N GLU A 142 -21.44 -6.26 -16.84
CA GLU A 142 -21.76 -4.86 -16.57
C GLU A 142 -21.50 -4.45 -15.10
N ILE A 143 -21.27 -5.42 -14.20
CA ILE A 143 -21.01 -5.19 -12.78
C ILE A 143 -19.52 -5.39 -12.48
N VAL A 144 -18.83 -4.32 -12.14
CA VAL A 144 -17.41 -4.36 -11.77
C VAL A 144 -17.28 -4.74 -10.29
N THR A 145 -16.73 -5.92 -10.00
CA THR A 145 -16.40 -6.28 -8.61
C THR A 145 -15.16 -5.54 -8.13
N LEU A 146 -15.32 -4.64 -7.16
CA LEU A 146 -14.25 -3.83 -6.59
C LEU A 146 -13.72 -4.44 -5.28
N ASP A 147 -12.41 -4.35 -5.09
CA ASP A 147 -11.68 -4.76 -3.89
C ASP A 147 -10.93 -3.56 -3.28
N ARG A 148 -10.25 -3.76 -2.15
CA ARG A 148 -9.48 -2.69 -1.46
C ARG A 148 -8.38 -2.05 -2.33
N GLY A 149 -7.82 -2.75 -3.31
CA GLY A 149 -6.75 -2.23 -4.16
C GLY A 149 -7.26 -1.27 -5.23
N ASP A 150 -8.37 -1.60 -5.87
CA ASP A 150 -8.92 -0.80 -6.98
C ASP A 150 -9.98 0.23 -6.57
N PHE A 151 -10.63 0.07 -5.41
CA PHE A 151 -11.83 0.86 -5.06
C PHE A 151 -11.62 2.37 -5.18
N ASP A 152 -10.57 2.91 -4.54
CA ASP A 152 -10.32 4.36 -4.53
C ASP A 152 -9.85 4.88 -5.89
N ALA A 153 -9.21 4.06 -6.72
CA ALA A 153 -8.86 4.41 -8.10
C ALA A 153 -10.10 4.46 -9.01
N ALA A 154 -11.02 3.50 -8.85
CA ALA A 154 -12.27 3.44 -9.57
C ALA A 154 -13.15 4.66 -9.29
N VAL A 155 -13.55 4.88 -8.03
CA VAL A 155 -14.53 5.91 -7.68
C VAL A 155 -14.04 7.36 -7.84
N ASN A 156 -12.73 7.57 -8.00
CA ASN A 156 -12.12 8.88 -8.23
C ASN A 156 -11.63 9.09 -9.68
N SER A 157 -11.91 8.17 -10.62
CA SER A 157 -11.43 8.30 -12.01
C SER A 157 -11.92 9.59 -12.70
N GLY A 158 -13.17 9.97 -12.41
CA GLY A 158 -13.93 11.01 -13.10
C GLY A 158 -15.26 10.47 -13.63
N GLU A 159 -15.35 9.15 -13.84
CA GLU A 159 -16.62 8.48 -14.13
C GLU A 159 -17.57 8.56 -12.93
N LEU A 160 -18.88 8.53 -13.20
CA LEU A 160 -19.91 8.38 -12.19
C LEU A 160 -20.04 6.89 -11.83
N TRP A 161 -19.91 6.56 -10.53
CA TRP A 161 -19.95 5.19 -10.02
C TRP A 161 -21.11 4.98 -9.06
N PHE A 162 -21.95 3.97 -9.29
CA PHE A 162 -22.95 3.54 -8.29
C PHE A 162 -22.58 2.15 -7.77
N VAL A 163 -22.24 2.08 -6.48
CA VAL A 163 -21.62 0.88 -5.87
C VAL A 163 -22.55 0.24 -4.85
N ASN A 164 -22.75 -1.08 -5.00
CA ASN A 164 -23.43 -1.94 -4.04
C ASN A 164 -22.44 -2.59 -3.07
N PHE A 165 -22.46 -2.16 -1.80
CA PHE A 165 -21.76 -2.84 -0.71
C PHE A 165 -22.65 -3.93 -0.14
N TYR A 166 -22.29 -5.18 -0.42
CA TYR A 166 -23.10 -6.36 -0.08
C TYR A 166 -22.34 -7.36 0.80
N PHE A 167 -23.06 -8.35 1.32
CA PHE A 167 -22.48 -9.47 2.07
C PHE A 167 -23.04 -10.80 1.51
N PRO A 168 -22.30 -11.90 1.45
CA PRO A 168 -22.78 -13.13 0.79
C PRO A 168 -23.99 -13.76 1.50
N ARG A 169 -23.96 -13.82 2.85
CA ARG A 169 -25.03 -14.37 3.72
C ARG A 169 -26.18 -13.39 4.01
N CYS A 170 -26.43 -12.41 3.15
CA CYS A 170 -27.42 -11.35 3.37
C CYS A 170 -28.64 -11.57 2.47
N HIS A 171 -29.79 -11.90 3.06
CA HIS A 171 -31.04 -12.14 2.32
C HIS A 171 -31.43 -10.96 1.42
N HIS A 172 -31.43 -9.74 1.96
CA HIS A 172 -31.72 -8.51 1.20
C HIS A 172 -30.72 -8.21 0.07
N CYS A 173 -29.52 -8.80 0.12
CA CYS A 173 -28.52 -8.67 -0.93
C CYS A 173 -28.83 -9.63 -2.08
N HIS A 174 -29.41 -10.80 -1.80
CA HIS A 174 -29.96 -11.73 -2.80
C HIS A 174 -31.24 -11.20 -3.44
N GLU A 175 -32.14 -10.61 -2.66
CA GLU A 175 -33.35 -9.95 -3.18
C GLU A 175 -32.99 -8.81 -4.16
N LEU A 176 -31.95 -8.03 -3.85
CA LEU A 176 -31.45 -6.97 -4.73
C LEU A 176 -30.73 -7.49 -5.97
N ALA A 177 -30.07 -8.65 -5.92
CA ALA A 177 -29.12 -9.06 -6.95
C ALA A 177 -29.71 -9.14 -8.37
N PRO A 178 -30.94 -9.66 -8.62
CA PRO A 178 -31.57 -9.61 -9.94
C PRO A 178 -31.77 -8.16 -10.42
N THR A 179 -32.36 -7.30 -9.59
CA THR A 179 -32.63 -5.90 -9.93
C THR A 179 -31.34 -5.12 -10.19
N TRP A 180 -30.26 -5.41 -9.45
CA TRP A 180 -28.95 -4.78 -9.66
C TRP A 180 -28.33 -5.13 -11.02
N ARG A 181 -28.57 -6.34 -11.55
CA ARG A 181 -28.14 -6.76 -12.89
C ARG A 181 -28.93 -6.07 -13.99
N GLU A 182 -30.26 -6.01 -13.85
CA GLU A 182 -31.11 -5.31 -14.80
C GLU A 182 -30.78 -3.81 -14.83
N PHE A 183 -30.59 -3.21 -13.65
CA PHE A 183 -30.12 -1.84 -13.50
C PHE A 183 -28.74 -1.62 -14.14
N ALA A 184 -27.80 -2.55 -13.98
CA ALA A 184 -26.49 -2.45 -14.62
C ALA A 184 -26.56 -2.47 -16.14
N LYS A 185 -27.45 -3.27 -16.74
CA LYS A 185 -27.68 -3.29 -18.19
C LYS A 185 -28.36 -2.03 -18.70
N GLU A 186 -29.32 -1.50 -17.94
CA GLU A 186 -30.08 -0.29 -18.22
C GLU A 186 -29.20 0.99 -18.22
N MET A 187 -28.19 1.03 -17.33
CA MET A 187 -27.30 2.18 -17.11
C MET A 187 -25.89 2.01 -17.67
N ASP A 188 -25.63 0.90 -18.36
CA ASP A 188 -24.35 0.57 -18.99
C ASP A 188 -23.82 1.72 -19.87
N GLY A 189 -22.52 1.99 -19.76
CA GLY A 189 -21.84 3.13 -20.39
C GLY A 189 -22.20 4.53 -19.82
N VAL A 190 -23.36 4.72 -19.19
CA VAL A 190 -23.79 5.99 -18.57
C VAL A 190 -23.22 6.14 -17.16
N ILE A 191 -23.31 5.06 -16.37
CA ILE A 191 -22.82 4.98 -14.98
C ILE A 191 -22.08 3.66 -14.81
N ARG A 192 -20.89 3.68 -14.20
CA ARG A 192 -20.18 2.44 -13.87
C ARG A 192 -20.82 1.79 -12.64
N ILE A 193 -21.31 0.57 -12.80
CA ILE A 193 -21.99 -0.15 -11.72
C ILE A 193 -20.98 -1.05 -10.99
N GLY A 194 -20.77 -0.77 -9.71
CA GLY A 194 -19.81 -1.47 -8.86
C GLY A 194 -20.48 -2.42 -7.87
N ALA A 195 -19.76 -3.45 -7.45
CA ALA A 195 -20.13 -4.30 -6.32
C ALA A 195 -18.92 -4.59 -5.41
N VAL A 196 -19.06 -4.40 -4.11
CA VAL A 196 -18.02 -4.68 -3.11
C VAL A 196 -18.52 -5.78 -2.17
N ASN A 197 -17.83 -6.93 -2.18
CA ASN A 197 -18.07 -7.98 -1.19
C ASN A 197 -17.44 -7.60 0.16
N CYS A 198 -18.26 -7.17 1.12
CA CYS A 198 -17.80 -6.82 2.46
C CYS A 198 -17.44 -8.02 3.35
N GLY A 199 -17.77 -9.25 2.93
CA GLY A 199 -17.24 -10.47 3.55
C GLY A 199 -15.73 -10.57 3.35
N ASP A 200 -15.29 -10.41 2.10
CA ASP A 200 -13.86 -10.44 1.73
C ASP A 200 -13.16 -9.11 2.09
N ASN A 201 -13.86 -7.98 1.93
CA ASN A 201 -13.30 -6.61 2.04
C ASN A 201 -13.73 -5.86 3.31
N ASN A 202 -13.87 -6.54 4.44
CA ASN A 202 -14.35 -5.98 5.72
C ASN A 202 -13.63 -4.68 6.14
N ARG A 203 -12.29 -4.57 5.94
CA ARG A 203 -11.53 -3.34 6.25
C ARG A 203 -11.95 -2.15 5.36
N LEU A 204 -12.15 -2.37 4.06
CA LEU A 204 -12.65 -1.34 3.13
C LEU A 204 -14.04 -0.88 3.56
N CYS A 205 -14.97 -1.80 3.75
CA CYS A 205 -16.36 -1.47 4.12
C CYS A 205 -16.45 -0.70 5.46
N ARG A 206 -15.66 -1.09 6.47
CA ARG A 206 -15.54 -0.31 7.71
C ARG A 206 -14.97 1.09 7.50
N SER A 207 -13.91 1.22 6.68
CA SER A 207 -13.31 2.53 6.38
C SER A 207 -14.25 3.49 5.64
N LYS A 208 -15.21 2.95 4.88
CA LYS A 208 -16.28 3.72 4.21
C LYS A 208 -17.59 3.81 5.02
N GLY A 209 -17.55 3.46 6.32
CA GLY A 209 -18.71 3.59 7.22
C GLY A 209 -19.89 2.63 6.93
N ILE A 210 -19.65 1.52 6.23
CA ILE A 210 -20.70 0.57 5.86
C ILE A 210 -21.02 -0.35 7.03
N ASN A 211 -22.17 -0.08 7.68
CA ASN A 211 -22.64 -0.81 8.86
C ASN A 211 -23.88 -1.69 8.60
N SER A 212 -24.43 -1.68 7.37
CA SER A 212 -25.66 -2.39 6.99
C SER A 212 -25.58 -2.87 5.54
N TYR A 213 -26.22 -4.01 5.22
CA TYR A 213 -26.16 -4.61 3.88
C TYR A 213 -27.58 -4.89 3.30
N PRO A 214 -27.79 -4.69 1.99
CA PRO A 214 -26.92 -3.95 1.08
C PRO A 214 -26.93 -2.45 1.42
N SER A 215 -25.80 -1.76 1.19
CA SER A 215 -25.73 -0.30 1.19
C SER A 215 -25.31 0.19 -0.19
N LEU A 216 -26.10 1.10 -0.76
CA LEU A 216 -25.90 1.60 -2.11
C LEU A 216 -25.43 3.06 -2.04
N TYR A 217 -24.33 3.37 -2.71
CA TYR A 217 -23.72 4.71 -2.70
C TYR A 217 -23.29 5.12 -4.10
N ILE A 218 -23.59 6.36 -4.48
CA ILE A 218 -23.09 6.97 -5.70
C ILE A 218 -21.86 7.84 -5.39
N TYR A 219 -20.85 7.76 -6.26
CA TYR A 219 -19.57 8.45 -6.16
C TYR A 219 -19.32 9.23 -7.46
N LYS A 220 -18.95 10.50 -7.34
CA LYS A 220 -18.45 11.33 -8.44
C LYS A 220 -17.21 12.07 -7.96
N ALA A 221 -16.17 12.14 -8.79
CA ALA A 221 -14.93 12.84 -8.43
C ALA A 221 -15.21 14.30 -8.05
N GLY A 222 -14.67 14.75 -6.91
CA GLY A 222 -14.89 16.09 -6.37
C GLY A 222 -16.19 16.27 -5.55
N MET A 223 -17.03 15.24 -5.44
CA MET A 223 -18.23 15.24 -4.60
C MET A 223 -18.08 14.26 -3.43
N ASN A 224 -18.76 14.53 -2.31
CA ASN A 224 -18.93 13.54 -1.26
C ASN A 224 -19.86 12.42 -1.77
N PRO A 225 -19.65 11.14 -1.38
CA PRO A 225 -20.49 10.05 -1.81
C PRO A 225 -21.88 10.14 -1.19
N GLU A 226 -22.92 10.02 -2.01
CA GLU A 226 -24.31 10.07 -1.55
C GLU A 226 -24.90 8.67 -1.40
N LYS A 227 -25.60 8.44 -0.28
CA LYS A 227 -26.25 7.15 0.00
C LYS A 227 -27.66 7.13 -0.57
N TYR A 228 -27.99 6.06 -1.28
CA TYR A 228 -29.35 5.80 -1.71
C TYR A 228 -30.19 5.16 -0.59
N PHE A 229 -31.37 5.73 -0.33
CA PHE A 229 -32.31 5.30 0.70
C PHE A 229 -33.68 4.87 0.13
N GLY A 230 -33.90 5.00 -1.18
CA GLY A 230 -35.19 4.69 -1.81
C GLY A 230 -35.50 3.19 -1.87
N ASP A 231 -36.67 2.89 -2.42
CA ASP A 231 -37.07 1.53 -2.76
C ASP A 231 -36.14 0.94 -3.82
N ARG A 232 -35.72 -0.32 -3.65
CA ARG A 232 -34.64 -0.90 -4.47
C ARG A 232 -35.12 -1.45 -5.82
N CYS A 233 -36.17 -0.85 -6.39
CA CYS A 233 -36.64 -1.19 -7.74
C CYS A 233 -35.75 -0.55 -8.81
N LYS A 234 -35.77 -1.10 -10.03
CA LYS A 234 -34.93 -0.64 -11.15
C LYS A 234 -35.21 0.82 -11.51
N GLU A 235 -36.48 1.21 -11.50
CA GLU A 235 -36.98 2.51 -11.91
C GLU A 235 -36.51 3.61 -10.95
N SER A 236 -36.57 3.35 -9.64
CA SER A 236 -36.16 4.29 -8.59
C SER A 236 -34.62 4.41 -8.50
N LEU A 237 -33.89 3.30 -8.69
CA LEU A 237 -32.44 3.30 -8.87
C LEU A 237 -31.99 4.09 -10.11
N THR A 238 -32.69 3.90 -11.24
CA THR A 238 -32.46 4.64 -12.49
C THR A 238 -32.69 6.13 -12.31
N LYS A 239 -33.83 6.49 -11.72
CA LYS A 239 -34.17 7.89 -11.42
C LYS A 239 -33.14 8.56 -10.51
N PHE A 240 -32.65 7.87 -9.47
CA PHE A 240 -31.61 8.38 -8.60
C PHE A 240 -30.26 8.51 -9.31
N GLY A 241 -29.81 7.48 -10.04
CA GLY A 241 -28.55 7.54 -10.79
C GLY A 241 -28.51 8.71 -11.79
N MET A 242 -29.62 8.92 -12.52
CA MET A 242 -29.76 10.02 -13.47
C MET A 242 -29.69 11.43 -12.85
N GLN A 243 -29.90 11.60 -11.53
CA GLN A 243 -29.76 12.91 -10.86
C GLN A 243 -28.31 13.41 -10.81
N PHE A 244 -27.33 12.50 -10.93
CA PHE A 244 -25.90 12.82 -10.84
C PHE A 244 -25.19 12.79 -12.21
N VAL A 245 -25.87 12.29 -13.24
CA VAL A 245 -25.42 12.39 -14.64
C VAL A 245 -25.53 13.86 -15.06
N VAL A 246 -24.39 14.50 -15.33
CA VAL A 246 -24.35 15.89 -15.81
C VAL A 246 -24.72 15.88 -17.29
N SER A 247 -26.02 15.89 -17.52
CA SER A 247 -26.63 15.78 -18.84
C SER A 247 -26.93 17.18 -19.37
N GLY A 248 -25.90 17.83 -19.91
CA GLY A 248 -26.03 19.07 -20.68
C GLY A 248 -26.68 18.81 -22.04
N VAL A 249 -27.97 18.49 -22.07
CA VAL A 249 -28.76 18.38 -23.30
C VAL A 249 -29.26 19.77 -23.68
N THR A 250 -28.74 20.32 -24.77
CA THR A 250 -29.04 21.69 -25.19
C THR A 250 -30.15 21.73 -26.24
N GLU A 251 -31.16 22.56 -26.04
CA GLU A 251 -32.12 22.90 -27.10
C GLU A 251 -31.47 23.92 -28.05
N LEU A 252 -31.43 23.58 -29.33
CA LEU A 252 -30.80 24.37 -30.38
C LEU A 252 -31.90 25.05 -31.21
N TRP A 253 -31.80 26.37 -31.31
CA TRP A 253 -32.74 27.24 -32.04
C TRP A 253 -31.95 28.29 -32.84
N GLN A 254 -32.67 29.07 -33.67
CA GLN A 254 -32.05 30.12 -34.50
C GLN A 254 -31.14 31.09 -33.72
N GLY A 255 -31.44 31.33 -32.44
CA GLY A 255 -30.71 32.28 -31.60
C GLY A 255 -29.42 31.78 -30.92
N ASN A 256 -29.12 30.47 -30.94
CA ASN A 256 -27.93 29.91 -30.27
C ASN A 256 -27.13 28.90 -31.13
N VAL A 257 -27.75 28.26 -32.13
CA VAL A 257 -27.19 27.07 -32.80
C VAL A 257 -25.79 27.32 -33.38
N PHE A 258 -25.59 28.44 -34.06
CA PHE A 258 -24.29 28.77 -34.67
C PHE A 258 -23.24 29.09 -33.61
N THR A 259 -23.58 29.86 -32.57
CA THR A 259 -22.64 30.20 -31.49
C THR A 259 -22.24 28.97 -30.67
N GLU A 260 -23.16 28.04 -30.42
CA GLU A 260 -22.91 26.79 -29.69
C GLU A 260 -22.05 25.80 -30.50
N ILE A 261 -22.30 25.69 -31.81
CA ILE A 261 -21.49 24.86 -32.71
C ILE A 261 -20.08 25.44 -32.88
N GLU A 262 -19.96 26.75 -33.15
CA GLU A 262 -18.64 27.41 -33.28
C GLU A 262 -17.82 27.34 -31.99
N ALA A 263 -18.43 27.56 -30.82
CA ALA A 263 -17.77 27.46 -29.53
C ALA A 263 -17.25 26.03 -29.27
N ALA A 264 -18.07 25.00 -29.51
CA ALA A 264 -17.67 23.61 -29.35
C ALA A 264 -16.54 23.22 -30.32
N PHE A 265 -16.66 23.60 -31.60
CA PHE A 265 -15.65 23.30 -32.62
C PHE A 265 -14.31 23.98 -32.31
N SER A 266 -14.31 25.22 -31.81
CA SER A 266 -13.10 25.91 -31.35
C SER A 266 -12.39 25.19 -30.19
N SER A 267 -13.15 24.42 -29.40
CA SER A 267 -12.66 23.60 -28.29
C SER A 267 -12.32 22.15 -28.68
N GLY A 268 -12.45 21.80 -29.97
CA GLY A 268 -12.25 20.44 -30.49
C GLY A 268 -13.36 19.45 -30.15
N VAL A 269 -14.55 19.92 -29.77
CA VAL A 269 -15.70 19.10 -29.35
C VAL A 269 -16.76 19.09 -30.46
N GLY A 270 -17.29 17.91 -30.79
CA GLY A 270 -18.35 17.75 -31.78
C GLY A 270 -19.75 17.90 -31.19
N TRP A 271 -20.78 17.88 -32.03
CA TRP A 271 -22.19 17.91 -31.63
C TRP A 271 -22.94 16.68 -32.13
N LEU A 272 -23.74 16.04 -31.27
CA LEU A 272 -24.74 15.04 -31.62
C LEU A 272 -26.12 15.68 -31.48
N ILE A 273 -26.80 15.92 -32.60
CA ILE A 273 -28.07 16.66 -32.66
C ILE A 273 -29.16 15.73 -33.15
N THR A 274 -30.27 15.63 -32.41
CA THR A 274 -31.51 15.02 -32.91
C THR A 274 -32.48 16.12 -33.36
N PHE A 275 -32.97 16.00 -34.58
CA PHE A 275 -33.98 16.87 -35.16
C PHE A 275 -35.32 16.15 -35.00
N CYS A 276 -36.25 16.78 -34.29
CA CYS A 276 -37.59 16.26 -34.05
C CYS A 276 -38.58 17.02 -34.92
N SER A 277 -39.37 16.31 -35.71
CA SER A 277 -40.42 16.85 -36.57
C SER A 277 -41.72 16.08 -36.37
N ASP A 278 -42.83 16.59 -36.91
CA ASP A 278 -44.11 15.87 -36.91
C ASP A 278 -44.08 14.57 -37.76
N SER A 279 -43.02 14.35 -38.56
CA SER A 279 -42.83 13.21 -39.45
C SER A 279 -41.65 12.32 -39.03
N GLY A 280 -41.97 11.25 -38.31
CA GLY A 280 -41.02 10.20 -37.89
C GLY A 280 -40.51 10.38 -36.46
N ASP A 281 -39.93 9.32 -35.91
CA ASP A 281 -39.49 9.28 -34.52
C ASP A 281 -38.12 9.93 -34.32
N CYS A 282 -37.92 10.64 -33.19
CA CYS A 282 -36.64 11.23 -32.79
C CYS A 282 -36.21 10.72 -31.39
N LEU A 283 -35.02 11.08 -30.92
CA LEU A 283 -34.53 10.57 -29.63
C LEU A 283 -35.32 11.14 -28.44
N GLU A 284 -35.87 10.24 -27.64
CA GLU A 284 -36.55 10.58 -26.38
C GLU A 284 -35.65 11.36 -25.42
N SER A 285 -36.28 12.11 -24.51
CA SER A 285 -35.56 12.89 -23.50
C SER A 285 -34.56 12.04 -22.71
N GLN A 286 -34.97 10.87 -22.22
CA GLN A 286 -34.10 9.99 -21.44
C GLN A 286 -32.90 9.50 -22.26
N THR A 287 -33.09 9.08 -23.51
CA THR A 287 -32.02 8.67 -24.43
C THR A 287 -31.01 9.79 -24.67
N ARG A 288 -31.46 11.02 -24.90
CA ARG A 288 -30.57 12.20 -25.03
C ARG A 288 -29.73 12.43 -23.76
N HIS A 289 -30.33 12.29 -22.57
CA HIS A 289 -29.60 12.47 -21.30
C HIS A 289 -28.61 11.34 -21.03
N LYS A 290 -28.94 10.08 -21.39
CA LYS A 290 -28.00 8.94 -21.35
C LYS A 290 -26.80 9.19 -22.26
N LEU A 291 -27.04 9.54 -23.52
CA LEU A 291 -25.99 9.85 -24.50
C LEU A 291 -25.08 11.00 -24.04
N ALA A 292 -25.66 12.05 -23.45
CA ALA A 292 -24.91 13.17 -22.89
C ALA A 292 -23.94 12.75 -21.78
N GLY A 293 -24.34 11.80 -20.92
CA GLY A 293 -23.45 11.20 -19.92
C GLY A 293 -22.38 10.28 -20.52
N MET A 294 -22.76 9.41 -21.47
CA MET A 294 -21.83 8.46 -22.12
C MET A 294 -20.71 9.16 -22.90
N LEU A 295 -21.01 10.35 -23.44
CA LEU A 295 -20.13 11.18 -24.26
C LEU A 295 -19.60 12.42 -23.49
N GLU A 296 -19.74 12.47 -22.16
CA GLU A 296 -19.33 13.61 -21.31
C GLU A 296 -17.88 14.04 -21.61
N GLY A 297 -17.71 15.28 -22.07
CA GLY A 297 -16.41 15.86 -22.44
C GLY A 297 -15.84 15.44 -23.80
N LEU A 298 -16.54 14.60 -24.58
CA LEU A 298 -16.16 14.21 -25.95
C LEU A 298 -17.08 14.84 -27.02
N VAL A 299 -18.39 14.82 -26.79
CA VAL A 299 -19.42 15.30 -27.74
C VAL A 299 -20.55 15.97 -26.97
N ASN A 300 -20.93 17.17 -27.38
CA ASN A 300 -22.11 17.84 -26.86
C ASN A 300 -23.38 17.20 -27.43
N VAL A 301 -24.41 17.01 -26.62
CA VAL A 301 -25.69 16.45 -27.09
C VAL A 301 -26.74 17.56 -27.11
N GLY A 302 -27.45 17.66 -28.23
CA GLY A 302 -28.49 18.66 -28.42
C GLY A 302 -29.70 18.12 -29.17
N TRP A 303 -30.73 18.95 -29.24
CA TRP A 303 -31.93 18.66 -30.01
C TRP A 303 -32.54 19.92 -30.59
N MET A 304 -33.34 19.76 -31.65
CA MET A 304 -34.02 20.85 -32.34
C MET A 304 -35.45 20.45 -32.63
N ASP A 305 -36.39 21.36 -32.35
CA ASP A 305 -37.80 21.22 -32.71
C ASP A 305 -38.07 21.84 -34.08
N CYS A 306 -38.18 21.00 -35.11
CA CYS A 306 -38.46 21.44 -36.47
C CYS A 306 -39.92 21.89 -36.68
N SER A 307 -40.84 21.61 -35.75
CA SER A 307 -42.20 22.17 -35.82
C SER A 307 -42.21 23.67 -35.54
N THR A 308 -41.27 24.16 -34.72
CA THR A 308 -41.10 25.59 -34.40
C THR A 308 -39.92 26.25 -35.14
N GLN A 309 -38.92 25.48 -35.58
CA GLN A 309 -37.70 25.97 -36.25
C GLN A 309 -37.60 25.52 -37.74
N ALA A 310 -38.72 25.54 -38.49
CA ALA A 310 -38.78 25.00 -39.86
C ALA A 310 -37.68 25.53 -40.80
N GLU A 311 -37.50 26.85 -40.92
CA GLU A 311 -36.47 27.45 -41.79
C GLU A 311 -35.04 27.02 -41.41
N LEU A 312 -34.80 26.75 -40.12
CA LEU A 312 -33.51 26.27 -39.64
C LEU A 312 -33.30 24.80 -40.02
N CYS A 313 -34.28 23.92 -39.79
CA CYS A 313 -34.18 22.51 -40.18
C CYS A 313 -34.05 22.34 -41.70
N ASP A 314 -34.73 23.16 -42.50
CA ASP A 314 -34.54 23.23 -43.96
C ASP A 314 -33.08 23.58 -44.31
N SER A 315 -32.45 24.50 -43.56
CA SER A 315 -31.03 24.85 -43.77
C SER A 315 -30.04 23.74 -43.38
N PHE A 316 -30.47 22.78 -42.55
CA PHE A 316 -29.76 21.53 -42.25
C PHE A 316 -30.03 20.41 -43.27
N GLU A 317 -30.85 20.66 -44.30
CA GLU A 317 -31.35 19.67 -45.26
C GLU A 317 -32.18 18.54 -44.60
N VAL A 318 -32.85 18.82 -43.47
CA VAL A 318 -33.61 17.85 -42.67
C VAL A 318 -35.13 18.05 -42.83
N THR A 319 -35.79 17.14 -43.55
CA THR A 319 -37.24 17.17 -43.82
C THR A 319 -38.08 16.19 -42.97
N THR A 320 -37.42 15.30 -42.23
CA THR A 320 -38.03 14.28 -41.36
C THR A 320 -37.17 14.09 -40.13
N SER A 321 -37.72 13.53 -39.05
CA SER A 321 -36.96 13.29 -37.82
C SER A 321 -35.70 12.46 -38.08
N THR A 322 -34.57 12.88 -37.50
CA THR A 322 -33.25 12.36 -37.84
C THR A 322 -32.24 12.72 -36.75
N THR A 323 -31.25 11.86 -36.51
CA THR A 323 -30.11 12.18 -35.64
C THR A 323 -28.85 12.28 -36.46
N ALA A 324 -28.04 13.32 -36.22
CA ALA A 324 -26.76 13.52 -36.90
C ALA A 324 -25.64 13.89 -35.93
N PHE A 325 -24.47 13.30 -36.13
CA PHE A 325 -23.22 13.68 -35.48
C PHE A 325 -22.40 14.59 -36.41
N PHE A 326 -22.00 15.73 -35.84
CA PHE A 326 -21.21 16.79 -36.45
C PHE A 326 -19.82 16.80 -35.79
N PRO A 327 -18.81 16.15 -36.39
CA PRO A 327 -17.42 16.25 -35.95
C PRO A 327 -16.91 17.70 -35.93
N PRO A 328 -15.88 18.02 -35.11
CA PRO A 328 -15.27 19.34 -35.11
C PRO A 328 -14.83 19.79 -36.51
N GLY A 329 -15.29 20.95 -36.95
CA GLY A 329 -14.98 21.51 -38.28
C GLY A 329 -15.78 20.91 -39.45
N SER A 330 -16.79 20.05 -39.18
CA SER A 330 -17.72 19.56 -40.20
C SER A 330 -18.62 20.67 -40.77
N SER A 331 -19.17 20.45 -41.96
CA SER A 331 -20.09 21.39 -42.61
C SER A 331 -20.97 20.65 -43.60
N LEU A 332 -22.28 20.93 -43.59
CA LEU A 332 -23.26 20.33 -44.52
C LEU A 332 -22.83 20.47 -45.99
N LYS A 333 -22.17 21.59 -46.34
CA LYS A 333 -21.66 21.87 -47.69
C LYS A 333 -20.55 20.90 -48.12
N SER A 334 -19.82 20.31 -47.19
CA SER A 334 -18.85 19.24 -47.42
C SER A 334 -19.49 17.87 -47.26
N LYS A 335 -19.86 17.26 -48.40
CA LYS A 335 -20.43 15.91 -48.47
C LYS A 335 -19.57 14.89 -47.71
N GLY A 336 -20.21 14.12 -46.82
CA GLY A 336 -19.56 13.10 -46.01
C GLY A 336 -18.85 13.60 -44.74
N SER A 337 -18.92 14.90 -44.41
CA SER A 337 -18.35 15.43 -43.15
C SER A 337 -19.27 15.29 -41.94
N VAL A 338 -20.58 15.06 -42.16
CA VAL A 338 -21.60 14.84 -41.12
C VAL A 338 -22.06 13.38 -41.18
N LEU A 339 -22.16 12.73 -40.03
CA LEU A 339 -22.62 11.35 -39.89
C LEU A 339 -24.10 11.34 -39.54
N PHE A 340 -24.95 10.88 -40.46
CA PHE A 340 -26.38 10.66 -40.21
C PHE A 340 -26.60 9.26 -39.64
N LEU A 341 -27.29 9.20 -38.51
CA LEU A 341 -27.53 7.99 -37.71
C LEU A 341 -28.98 7.51 -37.91
N GLN A 342 -29.16 6.22 -38.14
CA GLN A 342 -30.48 5.61 -38.36
C GLN A 342 -31.09 4.99 -37.11
N SER A 343 -30.27 4.68 -36.10
CA SER A 343 -30.74 4.06 -34.86
C SER A 343 -31.34 5.10 -33.89
N LEU A 344 -32.27 4.62 -33.07
CA LEU A 344 -32.77 5.30 -31.88
C LEU A 344 -32.23 4.66 -30.58
N ASP A 345 -31.48 3.55 -30.69
CA ASP A 345 -30.88 2.88 -29.54
C ASP A 345 -29.64 3.63 -29.03
N THR A 346 -29.53 3.72 -27.70
CA THR A 346 -28.47 4.46 -27.01
C THR A 346 -27.08 3.86 -27.25
N ARG A 347 -26.96 2.52 -27.30
CA ARG A 347 -25.68 1.82 -27.43
C ARG A 347 -25.19 1.81 -28.87
N GLU A 348 -26.08 1.62 -29.84
CA GLU A 348 -25.77 1.69 -31.27
C GLU A 348 -25.26 3.09 -31.64
N ILE A 349 -26.00 4.15 -31.27
CA ILE A 349 -25.58 5.55 -31.46
C ILE A 349 -24.21 5.82 -30.82
N TYR A 350 -24.01 5.43 -29.55
CA TYR A 350 -22.73 5.61 -28.87
C TYR A 350 -21.59 4.88 -29.59
N GLY A 351 -21.80 3.65 -30.05
CA GLY A 351 -20.81 2.87 -30.79
C GLY A 351 -20.39 3.55 -32.10
N GLU A 352 -21.36 3.97 -32.90
CA GLU A 352 -21.10 4.67 -34.17
C GLU A 352 -20.37 6.01 -33.96
N VAL A 353 -20.79 6.82 -32.97
CA VAL A 353 -20.13 8.08 -32.63
C VAL A 353 -18.70 7.82 -32.15
N MET A 354 -18.48 6.88 -31.23
CA MET A 354 -17.14 6.53 -30.72
C MET A 354 -16.20 5.99 -31.81
N GLN A 355 -16.73 5.32 -32.83
CA GLN A 355 -15.96 4.90 -34.00
C GLN A 355 -15.48 6.11 -34.81
N HIS A 356 -16.37 7.07 -35.08
CA HIS A 356 -16.13 8.25 -35.91
C HIS A 356 -15.38 9.41 -35.22
N LEU A 357 -15.30 9.43 -33.89
CA LEU A 357 -14.41 10.36 -33.18
C LEU A 357 -12.96 10.24 -33.67
N PRO A 358 -12.15 11.32 -33.64
CA PRO A 358 -10.74 11.23 -33.97
C PRO A 358 -10.02 10.19 -33.11
N ASP A 359 -9.06 9.50 -33.73
CA ASP A 359 -8.18 8.53 -33.06
C ASP A 359 -7.12 9.27 -32.24
N LEU A 360 -6.45 8.56 -31.31
CA LEU A 360 -5.36 9.13 -30.52
C LEU A 360 -4.22 9.59 -31.41
N GLU A 361 -3.54 10.67 -31.01
CA GLU A 361 -2.47 11.26 -31.80
C GLU A 361 -1.30 10.26 -31.98
N ALA A 362 -0.94 9.96 -33.23
CA ALA A 362 0.20 9.10 -33.52
C ALA A 362 1.51 9.86 -33.29
N LEU A 363 2.33 9.38 -32.35
CA LEU A 363 3.64 9.92 -32.04
C LEU A 363 4.70 9.11 -32.78
N THR A 364 5.53 9.82 -33.55
CA THR A 364 6.66 9.25 -34.32
C THR A 364 7.98 9.59 -33.65
N LYS A 365 9.07 8.85 -33.94
CA LYS A 365 10.41 9.14 -33.42
C LYS A 365 10.82 10.62 -33.52
N ASP A 366 10.50 11.28 -34.64
CA ASP A 366 10.82 12.70 -34.89
C ASP A 366 10.00 13.67 -34.02
N THR A 367 8.73 13.35 -33.78
CA THR A 367 7.80 14.22 -33.04
C THR A 367 7.81 13.96 -31.53
N PHE A 368 8.06 12.71 -31.11
CA PHE A 368 7.99 12.25 -29.72
C PHE A 368 8.80 13.14 -28.78
N LYS A 369 10.10 13.34 -29.06
CA LYS A 369 10.98 14.12 -28.17
C LYS A 369 10.56 15.59 -28.06
N SER A 370 10.13 16.21 -29.16
CA SER A 370 9.73 17.63 -29.15
C SER A 370 8.42 17.86 -28.39
N LYS A 371 7.46 16.94 -28.51
CA LYS A 371 6.15 17.02 -27.85
C LYS A 371 6.20 16.68 -26.35
N LEU A 372 7.00 15.69 -25.97
CA LEU A 372 7.06 15.20 -24.59
C LEU A 372 8.05 15.96 -23.70
N ALA A 373 8.93 16.79 -24.27
CA ALA A 373 9.96 17.51 -23.50
C ALA A 373 9.39 18.47 -22.42
N HIS A 374 8.21 19.06 -22.67
CA HIS A 374 7.65 20.15 -21.86
C HIS A 374 6.16 19.97 -21.51
N HIS A 375 5.56 18.86 -21.91
CA HIS A 375 4.15 18.55 -21.65
C HIS A 375 4.01 17.15 -21.08
N ARG A 376 2.96 16.93 -20.29
CA ARG A 376 2.62 15.61 -19.78
C ARG A 376 1.91 14.83 -20.87
N TRP A 377 2.30 13.57 -21.07
CA TRP A 377 1.70 12.69 -22.06
C TRP A 377 1.41 11.31 -21.49
N LEU A 378 0.20 10.82 -21.69
CA LEU A 378 -0.13 9.41 -21.57
C LEU A 378 0.00 8.78 -22.96
N VAL A 379 0.86 7.78 -23.10
CA VAL A 379 1.17 7.14 -24.38
C VAL A 379 0.80 5.66 -24.32
N SER A 380 -0.07 5.25 -25.23
CA SER A 380 -0.37 3.83 -25.48
C SER A 380 0.63 3.26 -26.49
N PHE A 381 1.39 2.25 -26.08
CA PHE A 381 2.32 1.51 -26.95
C PHE A 381 1.64 0.23 -27.41
N SER A 382 1.59 0.05 -28.73
CA SER A 382 0.89 -1.04 -29.41
C SER A 382 1.81 -1.79 -30.37
N PHE A 383 1.41 -3.01 -30.78
CA PHE A 383 2.16 -3.84 -31.73
C PHE A 383 1.20 -4.31 -32.84
N GLY A 384 0.71 -3.37 -33.66
CA GLY A 384 -0.18 -3.62 -34.82
C GLY A 384 -1.62 -4.09 -34.54
N GLN A 385 -1.94 -4.58 -33.33
CA GLN A 385 -3.32 -4.97 -32.99
C GLN A 385 -4.21 -3.77 -32.66
N LYS A 386 -5.24 -3.53 -33.49
CA LYS A 386 -6.40 -2.72 -33.13
C LYS A 386 -7.40 -3.59 -32.36
N THR A 387 -7.39 -3.56 -31.02
CA THR A 387 -8.46 -4.14 -30.21
C THR A 387 -9.64 -3.16 -30.10
N ILE A 388 -10.85 -3.67 -29.85
CA ILE A 388 -12.07 -2.84 -29.69
C ILE A 388 -11.93 -1.90 -28.48
N GLU A 389 -11.17 -2.31 -27.46
CA GLU A 389 -10.80 -1.52 -26.26
C GLU A 389 -10.12 -0.19 -26.62
N SER A 390 -9.43 -0.11 -27.77
CA SER A 390 -8.80 1.13 -28.24
C SER A 390 -9.78 2.29 -28.48
N HIS A 391 -11.07 2.01 -28.68
CA HIS A 391 -12.09 3.06 -28.82
C HIS A 391 -12.45 3.71 -27.48
N GLU A 392 -12.52 2.96 -26.37
CA GLU A 392 -12.78 3.54 -25.04
C GLU A 392 -11.64 4.46 -24.59
N TYR A 393 -10.38 4.18 -25.01
CA TYR A 393 -9.24 5.05 -24.72
C TYR A 393 -9.39 6.48 -25.27
N LYS A 394 -10.27 6.74 -26.25
CA LYS A 394 -10.59 8.11 -26.70
C LYS A 394 -11.14 8.97 -25.55
N LYS A 395 -11.81 8.38 -24.55
CA LYS A 395 -12.27 9.05 -23.31
C LYS A 395 -11.14 9.58 -22.44
N LEU A 396 -9.91 9.07 -22.57
CA LEU A 396 -8.75 9.57 -21.82
C LEU A 396 -8.50 11.06 -22.09
N ASN A 397 -8.73 11.53 -23.33
CA ASN A 397 -8.60 12.95 -23.67
C ASN A 397 -9.51 13.84 -22.82
N ALA A 398 -10.76 13.43 -22.57
CA ALA A 398 -11.69 14.15 -21.72
C ALA A 398 -11.27 14.07 -20.24
N PHE A 399 -11.03 12.85 -19.72
CA PHE A 399 -10.75 12.62 -18.29
C PHE A 399 -9.41 13.17 -17.80
N LEU A 400 -8.47 13.43 -18.71
CA LEU A 400 -7.12 13.93 -18.40
C LEU A 400 -6.90 15.41 -18.77
N LYS A 401 -7.84 16.05 -19.50
CA LYS A 401 -7.80 17.47 -19.87
C LYS A 401 -7.54 18.38 -18.67
N GLY A 402 -8.24 18.14 -17.55
CA GLY A 402 -8.09 18.90 -16.30
C GLY A 402 -6.77 18.67 -15.54
N ALA A 403 -6.02 17.61 -15.86
CA ALA A 403 -4.68 17.36 -15.32
C ALA A 403 -3.54 17.87 -16.24
N HIS A 404 -3.91 18.48 -17.38
CA HIS A 404 -3.02 18.91 -18.47
C HIS A 404 -2.13 17.78 -19.01
N ILE A 405 -2.68 16.56 -19.11
CA ILE A 405 -2.02 15.39 -19.73
C ILE A 405 -2.63 15.16 -21.11
N GLN A 406 -1.80 15.21 -22.15
CA GLN A 406 -2.18 14.91 -23.53
C GLN A 406 -2.16 13.39 -23.75
N VAL A 407 -2.92 12.86 -24.72
CA VAL A 407 -3.00 11.41 -24.97
C VAL A 407 -2.58 11.09 -26.39
N GLY A 408 -1.60 10.20 -26.53
CA GLY A 408 -1.07 9.76 -27.80
C GLY A 408 -0.88 8.25 -27.87
N LYS A 409 -0.42 7.77 -29.02
CA LYS A 409 -0.12 6.37 -29.26
C LYS A 409 1.15 6.20 -30.09
N VAL A 410 1.80 5.06 -29.91
CA VAL A 410 2.96 4.60 -30.70
C VAL A 410 2.66 3.17 -31.16
N ASP A 411 2.89 2.89 -32.45
CA ASP A 411 2.90 1.52 -32.97
C ASP A 411 4.35 1.05 -33.08
N CYS A 412 4.77 0.19 -32.14
CA CYS A 412 6.12 -0.34 -32.04
C CYS A 412 6.52 -1.25 -33.20
N LEU A 413 5.59 -1.69 -34.06
CA LEU A 413 5.96 -2.33 -35.33
C LEU A 413 6.54 -1.32 -36.33
N THR A 414 6.06 -0.07 -36.29
CA THR A 414 6.56 1.03 -37.14
C THR A 414 7.70 1.80 -36.49
N GLU A 415 7.62 2.06 -35.19
CA GLU A 415 8.53 2.89 -34.40
C GLU A 415 9.43 2.01 -33.49
N SER A 416 9.98 0.93 -34.04
CA SER A 416 10.68 -0.11 -33.28
C SER A 416 11.92 0.39 -32.52
N GLU A 417 12.70 1.30 -33.11
CA GLU A 417 13.84 1.94 -32.43
C GLU A 417 13.40 2.79 -31.23
N LEU A 418 12.26 3.49 -31.35
CA LEU A 418 11.71 4.32 -30.28
C LEU A 418 11.29 3.43 -29.10
N CYS A 419 10.48 2.40 -29.34
CA CYS A 419 10.07 1.46 -28.29
C CYS A 419 11.25 0.70 -27.68
N GLY A 420 12.25 0.35 -28.50
CA GLY A 420 13.50 -0.27 -28.05
C GLY A 420 14.28 0.59 -27.06
N SER A 421 14.32 1.92 -27.25
CA SER A 421 15.00 2.86 -26.33
C SER A 421 14.34 2.98 -24.95
N PHE A 422 13.08 2.55 -24.82
CA PHE A 422 12.35 2.45 -23.55
C PHE A 422 12.21 1.00 -23.06
N TYR A 423 12.86 0.04 -23.71
CA TYR A 423 12.75 -1.41 -23.45
C TYR A 423 11.31 -1.96 -23.53
N ILE A 424 10.44 -1.31 -24.32
CA ILE A 424 9.04 -1.71 -24.49
C ILE A 424 8.96 -2.85 -25.52
N GLN A 425 8.64 -4.05 -25.04
CA GLN A 425 8.58 -5.30 -25.84
C GLN A 425 7.17 -5.89 -25.96
N LYS A 426 6.18 -5.31 -25.28
CA LYS A 426 4.78 -5.75 -25.22
C LYS A 426 3.85 -4.53 -25.14
N PRO A 427 2.58 -4.64 -25.53
CA PRO A 427 1.62 -3.56 -25.34
C PRO A 427 1.59 -3.07 -23.90
N CYS A 428 1.64 -1.76 -23.71
CA CYS A 428 1.60 -1.12 -22.39
C CYS A 428 1.20 0.35 -22.51
N ILE A 429 0.89 0.95 -21.37
CA ILE A 429 0.66 2.39 -21.25
C ILE A 429 1.76 2.97 -20.39
N ALA A 430 2.36 4.08 -20.80
CA ALA A 430 3.30 4.83 -20.00
C ALA A 430 2.88 6.31 -19.91
N VAL A 431 3.22 6.97 -18.81
CA VAL A 431 2.96 8.39 -18.61
C VAL A 431 4.27 9.14 -18.42
N PHE A 432 4.49 10.14 -19.28
CA PHE A 432 5.65 11.02 -19.30
C PHE A 432 5.31 12.33 -18.61
N LYS A 433 6.19 12.83 -17.73
CA LYS A 433 5.83 13.88 -16.77
C LYS A 433 6.06 15.32 -17.27
N GLY A 434 6.63 15.48 -18.45
CA GLY A 434 6.95 16.77 -19.05
C GLY A 434 8.25 17.40 -18.53
N LEU A 435 9.10 16.61 -17.87
CA LEU A 435 10.46 16.98 -17.42
C LEU A 435 11.52 16.34 -18.33
N GLY A 436 11.26 16.34 -19.65
CA GLY A 436 11.98 15.52 -20.63
C GLY A 436 11.36 14.12 -20.81
N ILE A 437 11.98 13.32 -21.68
CA ILE A 437 11.50 11.99 -22.07
C ILE A 437 11.95 10.85 -21.14
N HIS A 438 12.86 11.12 -20.21
CA HIS A 438 13.42 10.11 -19.30
C HIS A 438 12.67 10.01 -17.97
N ASP A 439 11.81 10.98 -17.64
CA ASP A 439 10.95 10.95 -16.46
C ASP A 439 9.56 10.44 -16.85
N PHE A 440 9.37 9.14 -16.67
CA PHE A 440 8.15 8.42 -17.01
C PHE A 440 7.90 7.26 -16.06
N GLU A 441 6.66 6.78 -16.00
CA GLU A 441 6.31 5.52 -15.35
C GLU A 441 5.48 4.65 -16.31
N ILE A 442 5.59 3.33 -16.18
CA ILE A 442 4.74 2.36 -16.90
C ILE A 442 3.57 1.93 -16.00
N HIS A 443 2.40 1.74 -16.62
CA HIS A 443 1.21 1.21 -15.96
C HIS A 443 1.29 -0.31 -15.79
N HIS A 444 0.99 -0.79 -14.58
CA HIS A 444 1.00 -2.22 -14.23
C HIS A 444 -0.31 -2.68 -13.56
N GLY A 445 -1.35 -1.83 -13.57
CA GLY A 445 -2.65 -2.12 -12.99
C GLY A 445 -3.49 -3.09 -13.83
N LYS A 446 -4.79 -3.15 -13.55
CA LYS A 446 -5.75 -3.76 -14.48
C LYS A 446 -5.88 -2.83 -15.69
N ASP A 447 -5.87 -3.37 -16.91
CA ASP A 447 -6.06 -2.59 -18.14
C ASP A 447 -7.52 -2.17 -18.29
N VAL A 448 -7.89 -1.13 -17.54
CA VAL A 448 -9.24 -0.57 -17.47
C VAL A 448 -9.13 0.94 -17.31
N LEU A 449 -10.00 1.66 -18.01
CA LEU A 449 -9.96 3.11 -18.19
C LEU A 449 -9.79 3.89 -16.87
N TYR A 450 -10.53 3.53 -15.83
CA TYR A 450 -10.44 4.17 -14.51
C TYR A 450 -9.08 4.00 -13.82
N ASN A 451 -8.47 2.81 -13.92
CA ASN A 451 -7.19 2.50 -13.29
C ASN A 451 -6.05 3.24 -14.01
N ILE A 452 -6.12 3.30 -15.35
CA ILE A 452 -5.22 4.10 -16.19
C ILE A 452 -5.31 5.59 -15.84
N VAL A 453 -6.52 6.15 -15.71
CA VAL A 453 -6.73 7.56 -15.36
C VAL A 453 -6.20 7.89 -13.96
N ALA A 454 -6.47 7.04 -12.97
CA ALA A 454 -5.96 7.21 -11.61
C ALA A 454 -4.43 7.16 -11.57
N PHE A 455 -3.82 6.16 -12.22
CA PHE A 455 -2.37 6.04 -12.39
C PHE A 455 -1.76 7.28 -13.05
N ALA A 456 -2.32 7.74 -14.17
CA ALA A 456 -1.80 8.88 -14.92
C ALA A 456 -1.80 10.15 -14.06
N LYS A 457 -2.91 10.42 -13.35
CA LYS A 457 -3.05 11.57 -12.44
C LYS A 457 -2.10 11.49 -11.24
N GLU A 458 -1.97 10.32 -10.61
CA GLU A 458 -1.07 10.11 -9.47
C GLU A 458 0.41 10.26 -9.89
N SER A 459 0.81 9.57 -10.96
CA SER A 459 2.19 9.53 -11.44
C SER A 459 2.73 10.90 -11.84
N VAL A 460 1.99 11.72 -12.62
CA VAL A 460 2.46 13.07 -13.01
C VAL A 460 2.56 14.06 -11.84
N SER A 461 2.01 13.71 -10.68
CA SER A 461 2.11 14.48 -9.44
C SER A 461 3.25 14.01 -8.52
N ALA A 462 3.86 12.86 -8.83
CA ALA A 462 4.86 12.19 -8.02
C ALA A 462 6.23 12.14 -8.70
N HIS A 463 7.29 11.92 -7.92
CA HIS A 463 8.69 12.01 -8.34
C HIS A 463 9.40 10.64 -8.42
N VAL A 464 8.65 9.61 -8.82
CA VAL A 464 9.15 8.25 -9.12
C VAL A 464 9.42 8.15 -10.63
N THR A 465 10.57 7.63 -11.06
CA THR A 465 10.84 7.36 -12.49
C THR A 465 11.12 5.88 -12.75
N THR A 466 10.75 5.37 -13.92
CA THR A 466 11.22 4.07 -14.39
C THR A 466 12.71 4.17 -14.72
N LEU A 467 13.51 3.33 -14.07
CA LEU A 467 14.94 3.21 -14.28
C LEU A 467 15.27 2.21 -15.37
N ARG A 468 16.39 2.46 -16.04
CA ARG A 468 16.98 1.67 -17.13
C ARG A 468 18.48 1.55 -16.87
N PRO A 469 19.22 0.64 -17.53
CA PRO A 469 20.67 0.50 -17.34
C PRO A 469 21.47 1.79 -17.62
N GLU A 470 20.92 2.72 -18.41
CA GLU A 470 21.52 4.02 -18.77
C GLU A 470 21.55 5.03 -17.61
N ASP A 471 20.52 5.01 -16.76
CA ASP A 471 20.21 6.05 -15.77
C ASP A 471 20.19 5.50 -14.33
N PHE A 472 20.56 4.23 -14.16
CA PHE A 472 20.65 3.57 -12.86
C PHE A 472 21.69 4.26 -11.94
N PRO A 473 21.37 4.54 -10.67
CA PRO A 473 22.19 5.39 -9.80
C PRO A 473 23.36 4.63 -9.11
N SER A 474 24.26 3.99 -9.87
CA SER A 474 25.40 3.25 -9.30
C SER A 474 26.36 4.12 -8.48
N ASP A 475 26.68 5.31 -8.98
CA ASP A 475 27.72 6.21 -8.44
C ASP A 475 27.16 7.60 -8.06
N GLY A 476 25.87 7.65 -7.71
CA GLY A 476 25.13 8.88 -7.44
C GLY A 476 25.66 9.66 -6.22
N LYS A 477 25.83 10.99 -6.39
CA LYS A 477 26.10 11.91 -5.25
C LYS A 477 24.88 12.15 -4.37
N GLU A 478 23.69 12.06 -4.97
CA GLU A 478 22.39 12.24 -4.32
C GLU A 478 21.85 10.87 -3.90
N PRO A 479 21.11 10.78 -2.78
CA PRO A 479 20.53 9.52 -2.36
C PRO A 479 19.32 9.14 -3.21
N TRP A 480 19.21 7.86 -3.53
CA TRP A 480 18.12 7.25 -4.29
C TRP A 480 17.44 6.15 -3.48
N MET A 481 16.13 6.02 -3.60
CA MET A 481 15.35 4.84 -3.23
C MET A 481 14.88 4.15 -4.50
N VAL A 482 15.36 2.93 -4.73
CA VAL A 482 15.09 2.13 -5.92
C VAL A 482 14.25 0.92 -5.54
N ASP A 483 13.06 0.80 -6.11
CA ASP A 483 12.22 -0.39 -5.96
C ASP A 483 12.49 -1.40 -7.08
N PHE A 484 13.14 -2.51 -6.72
CA PHE A 484 13.34 -3.64 -7.63
C PHE A 484 12.10 -4.53 -7.59
N PHE A 485 11.38 -4.61 -8.71
CA PHE A 485 10.05 -5.19 -8.72
C PHE A 485 9.76 -6.02 -9.98
N ALA A 486 8.60 -6.67 -9.98
CA ALA A 486 8.05 -7.36 -11.14
C ALA A 486 6.60 -6.92 -11.37
N PRO A 487 6.15 -6.62 -12.60
CA PRO A 487 4.78 -6.18 -12.87
C PRO A 487 3.71 -7.19 -12.46
N TRP A 488 4.01 -8.48 -12.52
CA TRP A 488 3.11 -9.56 -12.08
C TRP A 488 2.94 -9.64 -10.55
N CYS A 489 3.56 -8.73 -9.78
CA CYS A 489 3.58 -8.76 -8.33
C CYS A 489 2.65 -7.75 -7.63
N PRO A 490 1.45 -8.16 -7.17
CA PRO A 490 0.58 -7.37 -6.28
C PRO A 490 1.19 -6.53 -5.14
N PRO A 491 1.96 -7.03 -4.14
CA PRO A 491 2.66 -6.19 -3.17
C PRO A 491 3.63 -5.18 -3.80
N CYS A 492 4.19 -5.46 -4.98
CA CYS A 492 4.92 -4.48 -5.77
C CYS A 492 3.97 -3.39 -6.31
N ARG A 493 2.91 -3.81 -7.02
CA ARG A 493 1.88 -2.90 -7.56
C ARG A 493 1.19 -2.05 -6.47
N ALA A 494 1.04 -2.61 -5.27
CA ALA A 494 0.49 -1.94 -4.09
C ALA A 494 1.50 -1.03 -3.39
N LEU A 495 2.80 -1.27 -3.56
CA LEU A 495 3.86 -0.37 -3.11
C LEU A 495 4.00 0.85 -4.04
N LEU A 496 3.74 0.73 -5.36
CA LEU A 496 3.89 1.85 -6.31
C LEU A 496 3.14 3.14 -5.88
N PRO A 497 1.84 3.12 -5.47
CA PRO A 497 1.15 4.30 -4.93
C PRO A 497 1.80 4.87 -3.65
N GLU A 498 2.27 3.99 -2.76
CA GLU A 498 2.92 4.38 -1.50
C GLU A 498 4.30 5.00 -1.75
N LEU A 499 5.04 4.49 -2.74
CA LEU A 499 6.31 5.04 -3.22
C LEU A 499 6.10 6.42 -3.85
N ARG A 500 5.02 6.60 -4.64
CA ARG A 500 4.62 7.92 -5.17
C ARG A 500 4.34 8.92 -4.06
N LYS A 501 3.53 8.54 -3.06
CA LYS A 501 3.25 9.40 -1.88
C LYS A 501 4.53 9.78 -1.11
N ALA A 502 5.43 8.82 -0.90
CA ALA A 502 6.73 9.09 -0.26
C ALA A 502 7.59 10.06 -1.09
N SER A 503 7.65 9.89 -2.42
CA SER A 503 8.41 10.74 -3.34
C SER A 503 7.94 12.21 -3.38
N ILE A 504 6.68 12.47 -3.05
CA ILE A 504 6.14 13.83 -2.92
C ILE A 504 6.65 14.47 -1.62
N GLN A 505 6.61 13.74 -0.50
CA GLN A 505 7.03 14.27 0.81
C GLN A 505 8.55 14.43 0.94
N LEU A 506 9.33 13.61 0.24
CA LEU A 506 10.80 13.60 0.26
C LEU A 506 11.43 14.29 -0.97
N PHE A 507 10.65 15.06 -1.72
CA PHE A 507 11.13 15.81 -2.87
C PHE A 507 12.32 16.72 -2.49
N GLY A 508 13.37 16.68 -3.30
CA GLY A 508 14.63 17.42 -3.05
C GLY A 508 15.54 16.82 -1.97
N GLN A 509 15.07 15.85 -1.17
CA GLN A 509 15.90 15.14 -0.18
C GLN A 509 16.42 13.81 -0.72
N MET A 510 15.60 13.11 -1.54
CA MET A 510 15.90 11.80 -2.12
C MET A 510 15.18 11.64 -3.45
N LYS A 511 15.80 10.90 -4.39
CA LYS A 511 15.18 10.52 -5.67
C LYS A 511 14.56 9.14 -5.59
N PHE A 512 13.51 8.89 -6.37
CA PHE A 512 12.78 7.63 -6.36
C PHE A 512 12.78 7.01 -7.74
N GLY A 513 13.07 5.70 -7.81
CA GLY A 513 13.08 4.96 -9.06
C GLY A 513 12.47 3.57 -8.93
N THR A 514 11.97 3.02 -10.03
CA THR A 514 11.48 1.63 -10.12
C THR A 514 12.25 0.89 -11.21
N LEU A 515 12.69 -0.33 -10.93
CA LEU A 515 13.39 -1.18 -11.90
C LEU A 515 12.60 -2.48 -12.13
N ASP A 516 12.13 -2.69 -13.35
CA ASP A 516 11.43 -3.91 -13.74
C ASP A 516 12.44 -5.05 -13.95
N CYS A 517 12.52 -5.96 -12.99
CA CYS A 517 13.40 -7.12 -13.03
C CYS A 517 12.96 -8.19 -14.03
N THR A 518 11.76 -8.11 -14.62
CA THR A 518 11.35 -8.96 -15.75
C THR A 518 11.89 -8.47 -17.09
N VAL A 519 12.42 -7.24 -17.14
CA VAL A 519 13.10 -6.66 -18.31
C VAL A 519 14.61 -6.56 -18.06
N HIS A 520 15.03 -6.31 -16.82
CA HIS A 520 16.42 -6.04 -16.44
C HIS A 520 17.01 -7.10 -15.48
N GLU A 521 16.74 -8.39 -15.73
CA GLU A 521 17.17 -9.54 -14.91
C GLU A 521 18.67 -9.47 -14.50
N GLY A 522 19.56 -9.11 -15.43
CA GLY A 522 20.99 -9.02 -15.17
C GLY A 522 21.36 -7.94 -14.14
N LEU A 523 20.67 -6.79 -14.17
CA LEU A 523 20.91 -5.69 -13.24
C LEU A 523 20.37 -6.02 -11.84
N CYS A 524 19.20 -6.66 -11.76
CA CYS A 524 18.68 -7.18 -10.50
C CYS A 524 19.54 -8.31 -9.92
N SER A 525 20.17 -9.13 -10.76
CA SER A 525 21.12 -10.17 -10.34
C SER A 525 22.41 -9.58 -9.76
N VAL A 526 22.93 -8.48 -10.32
CA VAL A 526 24.12 -7.77 -9.78
C VAL A 526 23.88 -7.28 -8.36
N TYR A 527 22.68 -6.80 -8.05
CA TYR A 527 22.28 -6.37 -6.70
C TYR A 527 21.69 -7.49 -5.84
N ASN A 528 21.85 -8.76 -6.24
CA ASN A 528 21.46 -9.94 -5.48
C ASN A 528 19.96 -9.93 -5.08
N ILE A 529 19.09 -9.41 -5.96
CA ILE A 529 17.66 -9.28 -5.71
C ILE A 529 16.97 -10.64 -5.90
N HIS A 530 16.64 -11.29 -4.79
CA HIS A 530 15.96 -12.59 -4.78
C HIS A 530 14.46 -12.50 -4.53
N ALA A 531 13.90 -11.32 -4.24
CA ALA A 531 12.49 -11.12 -3.92
C ALA A 531 11.92 -9.82 -4.49
N TYR A 532 10.59 -9.74 -4.57
CA TYR A 532 9.87 -8.61 -5.14
C TYR A 532 8.65 -8.27 -4.28
N PRO A 533 8.42 -6.98 -3.94
CA PRO A 533 9.36 -5.88 -4.14
C PRO A 533 10.57 -6.04 -3.22
N THR A 534 11.74 -5.60 -3.66
CA THR A 534 12.90 -5.35 -2.79
C THR A 534 13.30 -3.91 -3.01
N THR A 535 13.06 -3.06 -2.02
CA THR A 535 13.38 -1.63 -2.14
C THR A 535 14.72 -1.35 -1.47
N VAL A 536 15.60 -0.62 -2.15
CA VAL A 536 16.99 -0.42 -1.76
C VAL A 536 17.33 1.06 -1.82
N ILE A 537 17.94 1.57 -0.76
CA ILE A 537 18.43 2.95 -0.68
C ILE A 537 19.92 2.97 -1.03
N PHE A 538 20.26 3.70 -2.09
CA PHE A 538 21.61 3.99 -2.54
C PHE A 538 21.99 5.39 -2.03
N ASN A 539 23.03 5.49 -1.20
CA ASN A 539 23.53 6.75 -0.68
C ASN A 539 25.06 6.77 -0.77
N LYS A 540 25.58 7.35 -1.86
CA LYS A 540 27.01 7.28 -2.20
C LYS A 540 27.43 5.80 -2.27
N SER A 541 28.47 5.41 -1.54
CA SER A 541 28.98 4.03 -1.46
C SER A 541 28.20 3.12 -0.51
N SER A 542 27.17 3.61 0.21
CA SER A 542 26.37 2.77 1.11
C SER A 542 25.04 2.36 0.48
N ILE A 543 24.73 1.07 0.62
CA ILE A 543 23.53 0.42 0.09
C ILE A 543 22.76 -0.14 1.30
N HIS A 544 21.50 0.23 1.44
CA HIS A 544 20.64 -0.18 2.57
C HIS A 544 19.33 -0.78 2.04
N GLU A 545 19.07 -2.04 2.33
CA GLU A 545 17.79 -2.69 2.02
C GLU A 545 16.69 -2.18 2.98
N TYR A 546 15.50 -1.94 2.44
CA TYR A 546 14.35 -1.46 3.18
C TYR A 546 13.53 -2.62 3.78
N GLU A 547 13.61 -2.80 5.10
CA GLU A 547 12.88 -3.83 5.85
C GLU A 547 11.60 -3.31 6.55
N GLY A 548 11.13 -2.10 6.19
CA GLY A 548 9.98 -1.45 6.83
C GLY A 548 8.60 -1.86 6.26
N HIS A 549 7.52 -1.33 6.82
CA HIS A 549 6.18 -1.54 6.29
C HIS A 549 6.01 -0.91 4.89
N HIS A 550 5.34 -1.58 3.96
CA HIS A 550 5.10 -1.08 2.61
C HIS A 550 3.98 -0.01 2.58
N SER A 551 4.24 1.13 3.22
CA SER A 551 3.41 2.33 3.25
C SER A 551 4.29 3.58 3.22
N ALA A 552 3.73 4.71 2.78
CA ALA A 552 4.46 5.99 2.74
C ALA A 552 5.03 6.37 4.11
N ASP A 553 4.25 6.20 5.18
CA ASP A 553 4.69 6.48 6.56
C ASP A 553 5.85 5.59 7.02
N GLY A 554 5.85 4.31 6.64
CA GLY A 554 6.94 3.38 6.96
C GLY A 554 8.24 3.76 6.24
N ILE A 555 8.12 4.16 4.97
CA ILE A 555 9.26 4.64 4.15
C ILE A 555 9.87 5.90 4.80
N LEU A 556 9.02 6.85 5.20
CA LEU A 556 9.42 8.08 5.87
C LEU A 556 10.10 7.81 7.23
N GLU A 557 9.54 6.92 8.06
CA GLU A 557 10.13 6.53 9.35
C GLU A 557 11.50 5.86 9.19
N PHE A 558 11.68 4.99 8.18
CA PHE A 558 12.96 4.33 7.91
C PHE A 558 14.02 5.32 7.41
N ILE A 559 13.66 6.25 6.52
CA ILE A 559 14.59 7.24 5.99
C ILE A 559 15.05 8.20 7.09
N GLN A 560 14.16 8.58 8.03
CA GLN A 560 14.55 9.33 9.22
C GLN A 560 15.54 8.57 10.11
N ASP A 561 15.37 7.25 10.28
CA ASP A 561 16.27 6.41 11.06
C ASP A 561 17.63 6.20 10.36
N LEU A 562 17.69 6.12 9.02
CA LEU A 562 18.97 6.12 8.29
C LEU A 562 19.79 7.41 8.50
N VAL A 563 19.12 8.56 8.61
CA VAL A 563 19.80 9.86 8.83
C VAL A 563 20.32 9.98 10.27
N ASN A 564 19.68 9.33 11.24
CA ASN A 564 20.07 9.36 12.65
C ASN A 564 19.87 7.98 13.31
N PRO A 565 20.76 7.00 13.02
CA PRO A 565 20.55 5.60 13.41
C PRO A 565 20.61 5.45 14.93
N THR A 566 19.48 5.01 15.51
CA THR A 566 19.37 4.79 16.97
C THR A 566 19.52 3.34 17.39
N VAL A 567 19.47 2.41 16.43
CA VAL A 567 19.65 0.97 16.62
C VAL A 567 20.95 0.53 15.94
N VAL A 568 21.80 -0.20 16.66
CA VAL A 568 23.05 -0.76 16.15
C VAL A 568 22.84 -2.20 15.67
N THR A 569 22.89 -2.43 14.36
CA THR A 569 22.94 -3.79 13.80
C THR A 569 24.31 -4.43 14.10
N MET A 570 24.31 -5.63 14.66
CA MET A 570 25.52 -6.33 15.09
C MET A 570 25.67 -7.69 14.41
N ASP A 571 26.91 -8.01 14.05
CA ASP A 571 27.39 -9.35 13.76
C ASP A 571 27.94 -10.02 15.06
N PRO A 572 28.40 -11.29 15.03
CA PRO A 572 28.89 -11.97 16.22
C PRO A 572 30.07 -11.29 16.91
N ASP A 573 31.00 -10.70 16.15
CA ASP A 573 32.22 -10.10 16.70
C ASP A 573 31.91 -8.75 17.38
N SER A 574 31.16 -7.89 16.68
CA SER A 574 30.67 -6.62 17.22
C SER A 574 29.72 -6.80 18.40
N PHE A 575 28.90 -7.86 18.45
CA PHE A 575 28.12 -8.19 19.64
C PHE A 575 29.02 -8.52 20.84
N VAL A 576 30.08 -9.33 20.64
CA VAL A 576 31.02 -9.66 21.71
C VAL A 576 31.75 -8.42 22.22
N GLU A 577 32.17 -7.53 21.32
CA GLU A 577 32.81 -6.26 21.69
C GLU A 577 31.87 -5.29 22.40
N LEU A 578 30.72 -4.99 21.79
CA LEU A 578 29.82 -3.94 22.26
C LEU A 578 28.96 -4.38 23.46
N VAL A 579 28.49 -5.63 23.49
CA VAL A 579 27.54 -6.13 24.50
C VAL A 579 28.24 -6.97 25.57
N LYS A 580 29.04 -7.98 25.21
CA LYS A 580 29.72 -8.82 26.21
C LYS A 580 30.90 -8.09 26.86
N ARG A 581 31.62 -7.22 26.13
CA ARG A 581 32.73 -6.42 26.67
C ARG A 581 32.35 -4.98 27.06
N ARG A 582 31.04 -4.62 27.04
CA ARG A 582 30.47 -3.33 27.46
C ARG A 582 31.10 -2.69 28.70
N LYS A 583 31.08 -1.36 28.78
CA LYS A 583 31.56 -0.63 29.97
C LYS A 583 30.64 -0.89 31.17
N HIS A 584 31.20 -0.72 32.37
CA HIS A 584 30.48 -0.98 33.61
C HIS A 584 29.21 -0.11 33.81
N SER A 585 29.15 1.06 33.18
CA SER A 585 28.02 2.01 33.18
C SER A 585 27.07 1.86 31.99
N GLU A 586 27.29 0.90 31.10
CA GLU A 586 26.49 0.72 29.89
C GLU A 586 25.46 -0.40 30.08
N THR A 587 24.21 -0.11 29.72
CA THR A 587 23.13 -1.09 29.61
C THR A 587 22.73 -1.21 28.15
N TRP A 588 22.64 -2.44 27.66
CA TRP A 588 22.26 -2.75 26.28
C TRP A 588 20.90 -3.44 26.23
N MET A 589 20.12 -3.13 25.20
CA MET A 589 18.97 -3.91 24.75
C MET A 589 19.28 -4.47 23.37
N VAL A 590 18.98 -5.75 23.16
CA VAL A 590 19.23 -6.43 21.89
C VAL A 590 18.02 -7.24 21.48
N ASP A 591 17.56 -7.04 20.26
CA ASP A 591 16.56 -7.87 19.60
C ASP A 591 17.25 -8.88 18.69
N PHE A 592 17.00 -10.17 18.93
CA PHE A 592 17.45 -11.27 18.10
C PHE A 592 16.30 -11.69 17.17
N TYR A 593 16.43 -11.37 15.89
CA TYR A 593 15.36 -11.41 14.90
C TYR A 593 15.69 -12.28 13.69
N ALA A 594 14.69 -12.52 12.85
CA ALA A 594 14.88 -13.08 11.51
C ALA A 594 14.02 -12.28 10.50
N PRO A 595 14.53 -11.90 9.32
CA PRO A 595 13.78 -11.11 8.33
C PRO A 595 12.43 -11.71 7.91
N TRP A 596 12.32 -13.05 7.83
CA TRP A 596 11.06 -13.75 7.46
C TRP A 596 10.02 -13.81 8.59
N CYS A 597 10.36 -13.42 9.82
CA CYS A 597 9.47 -13.54 10.97
C CYS A 597 8.50 -12.35 11.04
N GLY A 598 7.21 -12.60 10.77
CA GLY A 598 6.16 -11.57 10.83
C GLY A 598 6.09 -10.78 12.16
N PRO A 599 6.18 -11.43 13.34
CA PRO A 599 6.27 -10.72 14.62
C PRO A 599 7.53 -9.84 14.77
N CYS A 600 8.62 -10.17 14.07
CA CYS A 600 9.85 -9.40 14.04
C CYS A 600 9.69 -8.15 13.17
N GLN A 601 9.09 -8.30 11.99
CA GLN A 601 8.72 -7.18 11.11
C GLN A 601 7.78 -6.19 11.81
N ALA A 602 6.84 -6.69 12.63
CA ALA A 602 5.96 -5.86 13.45
C ALA A 602 6.68 -5.18 14.64
N LEU A 603 7.73 -5.81 15.19
CA LEU A 603 8.52 -5.23 16.28
C LEU A 603 9.46 -4.13 15.80
N LEU A 604 10.08 -4.27 14.62
CA LEU A 604 11.11 -3.35 14.10
C LEU A 604 10.79 -1.84 14.23
N PRO A 605 9.61 -1.32 13.81
CA PRO A 605 9.29 0.10 13.98
C PRO A 605 9.08 0.50 15.46
N GLU A 606 8.49 -0.37 16.27
CA GLU A 606 8.35 -0.16 17.73
C GLU A 606 9.71 -0.13 18.43
N TRP A 607 10.63 -1.01 18.02
CA TRP A 607 12.01 -1.08 18.51
C TRP A 607 12.79 0.20 18.21
N ARG A 608 12.66 0.74 17.00
CA ARG A 608 13.26 2.03 16.60
C ARG A 608 12.62 3.22 17.32
N ARG A 609 11.30 3.23 17.53
CA ARG A 609 10.62 4.26 18.35
C ARG A 609 11.09 4.22 19.80
N MET A 610 11.24 3.03 20.38
CA MET A 610 11.82 2.84 21.72
C MET A 610 13.28 3.30 21.76
N ALA A 611 14.11 2.95 20.77
CA ALA A 611 15.52 3.33 20.70
C ALA A 611 15.71 4.86 20.65
N ARG A 612 14.88 5.57 19.85
CA ARG A 612 14.81 7.04 19.85
C ARG A 612 14.45 7.59 21.23
N ALA A 613 13.45 7.03 21.90
CA ALA A 613 13.03 7.46 23.25
C ALA A 613 14.04 7.11 24.36
N LEU A 614 14.91 6.12 24.15
CA LEU A 614 15.96 5.68 25.09
C LEU A 614 17.35 6.27 24.76
N ASN A 615 17.46 7.10 23.72
CA ASN A 615 18.74 7.62 23.26
C ASN A 615 19.49 8.38 24.37
N GLY A 616 20.78 8.08 24.52
CA GLY A 616 21.63 8.60 25.61
C GLY A 616 21.41 7.96 26.98
N MET A 617 20.32 7.22 27.21
CA MET A 617 20.08 6.48 28.47
C MET A 617 20.53 5.03 28.39
N MET A 618 20.27 4.36 27.27
CA MET A 618 20.63 2.96 27.01
C MET A 618 21.13 2.81 25.58
N LYS A 619 21.84 1.72 25.30
CA LYS A 619 22.21 1.33 23.94
C LYS A 619 21.23 0.28 23.43
N VAL A 620 20.85 0.37 22.17
CA VAL A 620 19.89 -0.53 21.53
C VAL A 620 20.51 -1.09 20.26
N GLY A 621 20.33 -2.38 20.02
CA GLY A 621 20.84 -3.05 18.83
C GLY A 621 19.99 -4.23 18.38
N THR A 622 20.38 -4.82 17.26
CA THR A 622 19.74 -5.98 16.63
C THR A 622 20.77 -7.00 16.19
N VAL A 623 20.40 -8.27 16.15
CA VAL A 623 21.19 -9.36 15.55
C VAL A 623 20.30 -10.17 14.61
N ASP A 624 20.71 -10.27 13.34
CA ASP A 624 20.06 -11.12 12.35
C ASP A 624 20.48 -12.59 12.53
N CYS A 625 19.55 -13.40 13.03
CA CYS A 625 19.71 -14.83 13.26
C CYS A 625 19.45 -15.70 12.02
N GLN A 626 18.95 -15.15 10.91
CA GLN A 626 18.98 -15.84 9.61
C GLN A 626 20.41 -15.83 9.07
N LYS A 627 21.08 -14.68 9.07
CA LYS A 627 22.48 -14.55 8.63
C LYS A 627 23.47 -15.18 9.61
N HIS A 628 23.21 -15.10 10.91
CA HIS A 628 24.13 -15.58 11.96
C HIS A 628 23.55 -16.74 12.80
N HIS A 629 22.89 -17.70 12.13
CA HIS A 629 22.18 -18.82 12.77
C HIS A 629 22.97 -19.56 13.87
N SER A 630 24.20 -20.00 13.58
CA SER A 630 25.03 -20.74 14.56
C SER A 630 25.38 -19.91 15.80
N PHE A 631 25.53 -18.59 15.64
CA PHE A 631 25.76 -17.67 16.75
C PHE A 631 24.51 -17.53 17.62
N CYS A 632 23.34 -17.29 17.02
CA CYS A 632 22.09 -17.19 17.77
C CYS A 632 21.71 -18.50 18.50
N GLN A 633 21.97 -19.66 17.90
CA GLN A 633 21.85 -20.95 18.61
C GLN A 633 22.84 -21.05 19.78
N GLY A 634 24.07 -20.59 19.62
CA GLY A 634 25.09 -20.54 20.68
C GLY A 634 24.70 -19.62 21.85
N GLU A 635 24.08 -18.46 21.56
CA GLU A 635 23.48 -17.57 22.56
C GLU A 635 22.12 -18.07 23.08
N GLY A 636 21.69 -19.28 22.70
CA GLY A 636 20.49 -19.93 23.22
C GLY A 636 19.16 -19.31 22.77
N VAL A 637 19.15 -18.59 21.65
CA VAL A 637 17.91 -18.06 21.05
C VAL A 637 17.11 -19.22 20.43
N ARG A 638 15.81 -19.30 20.75
CA ARG A 638 14.93 -20.44 20.35
C ARG A 638 13.67 -20.02 19.58
N ALA A 639 13.33 -18.74 19.61
CA ALA A 639 12.18 -18.16 18.93
C ALA A 639 12.52 -16.70 18.59
N TYR A 640 11.80 -16.13 17.62
CA TYR A 640 12.01 -14.75 17.18
C TYR A 640 10.70 -13.96 17.26
N PRO A 641 10.72 -12.67 17.64
CA PRO A 641 11.87 -11.94 18.17
C PRO A 641 12.15 -12.26 19.65
N GLU A 642 13.42 -12.47 20.00
CA GLU A 642 13.89 -12.65 21.38
C GLU A 642 14.54 -11.34 21.85
N ILE A 643 13.86 -10.63 22.75
CA ILE A 643 14.29 -9.33 23.26
C ILE A 643 15.02 -9.53 24.58
N ARG A 644 16.28 -9.08 24.66
CA ARG A 644 17.13 -9.22 25.86
C ARG A 644 17.69 -7.89 26.33
N LEU A 645 17.79 -7.73 27.65
CA LEU A 645 18.42 -6.60 28.31
C LEU A 645 19.65 -7.06 29.09
N TYR A 646 20.78 -6.42 28.84
CA TYR A 646 22.10 -6.70 29.42
C TYR A 646 22.46 -5.57 30.39
N PRO A 647 22.20 -5.73 31.70
CA PRO A 647 22.31 -4.64 32.67
C PRO A 647 23.75 -4.21 32.94
N GLN A 648 23.90 -2.95 33.35
CA GLN A 648 25.13 -2.41 33.93
C GLN A 648 25.55 -3.17 35.21
N ASN A 649 26.86 -3.19 35.50
CA ASN A 649 27.45 -3.81 36.70
C ASN A 649 27.04 -5.27 37.02
N ALA A 650 26.70 -6.08 36.02
CA ALA A 650 26.46 -7.50 36.22
C ALA A 650 27.76 -8.25 36.62
N ASN A 651 27.75 -8.96 37.75
CA ASN A 651 28.89 -9.76 38.24
C ASN A 651 29.37 -10.84 37.25
N ARG A 652 28.51 -11.24 36.30
CA ARG A 652 28.87 -12.02 35.11
C ARG A 652 28.34 -11.25 33.90
N ARG A 653 29.20 -10.98 32.91
CA ARG A 653 28.86 -10.11 31.78
C ARG A 653 27.82 -10.71 30.83
N ASP A 654 27.71 -12.05 30.82
CA ASP A 654 26.74 -12.82 30.03
C ASP A 654 25.32 -12.86 30.64
N VAL A 655 25.09 -12.27 31.82
CA VAL A 655 23.75 -12.20 32.42
C VAL A 655 22.89 -11.20 31.67
N TYR A 656 21.71 -11.67 31.25
CA TYR A 656 20.66 -10.88 30.61
C TYR A 656 19.29 -11.15 31.25
N GLN A 657 18.32 -10.32 30.93
CA GLN A 657 16.90 -10.51 31.22
C GLN A 657 16.13 -10.57 29.91
N SER A 658 15.36 -11.64 29.65
CA SER A 658 14.47 -11.70 28.47
C SER A 658 13.13 -11.01 28.75
N TYR A 659 12.60 -10.30 27.76
CA TYR A 659 11.29 -9.68 27.85
C TYR A 659 10.18 -10.71 27.58
N ASN A 660 9.39 -11.02 28.62
CA ASN A 660 8.27 -11.96 28.55
C ASN A 660 6.90 -11.26 28.60
N GLY A 661 6.84 -9.95 28.36
CA GLY A 661 5.58 -9.20 28.33
C GLY A 661 4.76 -9.46 27.07
N TRP A 662 3.43 -9.42 27.19
CA TRP A 662 2.51 -9.65 26.09
C TRP A 662 2.58 -8.54 25.01
N HIS A 663 2.59 -7.29 25.45
CA HIS A 663 2.64 -6.13 24.57
C HIS A 663 4.08 -5.82 24.15
N ARG A 664 4.33 -5.66 22.85
CA ARG A 664 5.67 -5.39 22.27
C ARG A 664 5.76 -4.01 21.59
N ASP A 665 4.90 -3.09 21.99
CA ASP A 665 4.95 -1.69 21.57
C ASP A 665 6.10 -0.93 22.27
N ALA A 666 6.48 0.20 21.69
CA ALA A 666 7.59 1.03 22.14
C ALA A 666 7.42 1.53 23.60
N HIS A 667 6.19 1.78 24.06
CA HIS A 667 5.94 2.25 25.42
C HIS A 667 6.13 1.11 26.43
N SER A 668 5.53 -0.06 26.21
CA SER A 668 5.70 -1.24 27.06
C SER A 668 7.17 -1.64 27.20
N LEU A 669 7.92 -1.62 26.08
CA LEU A 669 9.35 -1.93 26.07
C LEU A 669 10.19 -0.85 26.76
N LYS A 670 9.90 0.45 26.55
CA LYS A 670 10.52 1.57 27.30
C LYS A 670 10.33 1.39 28.81
N VAL A 671 9.09 1.13 29.26
CA VAL A 671 8.75 1.00 30.68
C VAL A 671 9.50 -0.18 31.32
N TRP A 672 9.53 -1.34 30.66
CA TRP A 672 10.31 -2.48 31.12
C TRP A 672 11.80 -2.15 31.22
N ALA A 673 12.38 -1.60 30.15
CA ALA A 673 13.78 -1.23 30.08
C ALA A 673 14.19 -0.29 31.22
N MET A 674 13.44 0.81 31.40
CA MET A 674 13.67 1.80 32.44
C MET A 674 13.52 1.24 33.85
N GLY A 675 12.62 0.26 34.05
CA GLY A 675 12.44 -0.43 35.33
C GLY A 675 13.62 -1.28 35.77
N THR A 676 14.49 -1.72 34.84
CA THR A 676 15.72 -2.49 35.18
C THR A 676 16.90 -1.61 35.60
N LEU A 677 16.86 -0.30 35.30
CA LEU A 677 17.94 0.61 35.65
C LEU A 677 17.88 0.97 37.15
N PRO A 678 18.99 0.90 37.90
CA PRO A 678 19.04 1.31 39.31
C PRO A 678 18.47 2.71 39.53
N ARG A 679 17.70 2.89 40.61
CA ARG A 679 17.07 4.16 40.98
C ARG A 679 18.12 5.27 41.04
N ALA A 680 17.81 6.39 40.40
CA ALA A 680 18.60 7.62 40.44
C ALA A 680 18.05 8.62 41.46
N SER A 681 16.77 8.49 41.83
CA SER A 681 16.21 9.18 42.98
C SER A 681 16.65 8.56 44.31
N VAL A 682 16.50 9.32 45.40
CA VAL A 682 16.75 8.86 46.77
C VAL A 682 15.43 8.87 47.55
N ASP A 683 15.08 7.77 48.20
CA ASP A 683 13.95 7.73 49.13
C ASP A 683 14.29 8.57 50.37
N LEU A 684 13.46 9.57 50.69
CA LEU A 684 13.69 10.59 51.72
C LEU A 684 12.83 10.33 52.96
N THR A 685 13.48 10.14 54.10
CA THR A 685 12.83 10.19 55.42
C THR A 685 12.47 11.64 55.81
N PRO A 686 11.67 11.89 56.86
CA PRO A 686 11.38 13.24 57.34
C PRO A 686 12.63 14.05 57.71
N ASP A 687 13.65 13.39 58.26
CA ASP A 687 14.93 14.02 58.61
C ASP A 687 15.80 14.26 57.37
N ASP A 688 15.78 13.37 56.38
CA ASP A 688 16.44 13.62 55.08
C ASP A 688 15.80 14.79 54.35
N PHE A 689 14.46 14.88 54.35
CA PHE A 689 13.75 16.00 53.75
C PHE A 689 14.11 17.32 54.44
N ARG A 690 14.14 17.37 55.78
CA ARG A 690 14.58 18.56 56.52
C ARG A 690 16.04 18.90 56.21
N ASN A 691 16.95 17.97 56.45
CA ASN A 691 18.39 18.26 56.50
C ASN A 691 19.01 18.36 55.09
N LYS A 692 18.55 17.56 54.12
CA LYS A 692 19.09 17.52 52.75
C LYS A 692 18.31 18.39 51.77
N VAL A 693 16.97 18.47 51.89
CA VAL A 693 16.13 19.26 50.96
C VAL A 693 15.92 20.68 51.46
N MET A 694 15.48 20.86 52.71
CA MET A 694 15.12 22.20 53.21
C MET A 694 16.34 23.03 53.64
N GLU A 695 17.26 22.42 54.40
CA GLU A 695 18.46 23.08 54.95
C GLU A 695 19.72 22.88 54.06
N GLY A 696 19.65 21.98 53.09
CA GLY A 696 20.77 21.66 52.20
C GLY A 696 21.16 22.77 51.22
N LYS A 697 22.28 22.56 50.51
CA LYS A 697 22.81 23.49 49.49
C LYS A 697 22.50 23.09 48.04
N ASP A 698 21.89 21.94 47.84
CA ASP A 698 21.58 21.40 46.50
C ASP A 698 20.19 21.83 46.01
N HIS A 699 20.00 21.99 44.71
CA HIS A 699 18.66 22.05 44.12
C HIS A 699 18.02 20.65 44.17
N TRP A 700 16.73 20.56 44.52
CA TRP A 700 16.01 19.28 44.59
C TRP A 700 14.72 19.30 43.79
N VAL A 701 14.40 18.20 43.13
CA VAL A 701 13.05 17.86 42.67
C VAL A 701 12.56 16.66 43.46
N VAL A 702 11.33 16.72 43.97
CA VAL A 702 10.78 15.72 44.90
C VAL A 702 9.43 15.21 44.41
N ASP A 703 9.29 13.89 44.29
CA ASP A 703 8.04 13.17 44.04
C ASP A 703 7.38 12.76 45.37
N PHE A 704 6.24 13.38 45.67
CA PHE A 704 5.39 13.04 46.81
C PHE A 704 4.30 12.06 46.36
N TYR A 705 4.41 10.82 46.79
CA TYR A 705 3.62 9.70 46.26
C TYR A 705 3.02 8.83 47.39
N ALA A 706 2.10 7.93 47.01
CA ALA A 706 1.62 6.87 47.90
C ALA A 706 1.75 5.50 47.20
N PRO A 707 2.18 4.41 47.88
CA PRO A 707 2.38 3.10 47.25
C PRO A 707 1.14 2.51 46.57
N TRP A 708 -0.06 2.76 47.10
CA TRP A 708 -1.33 2.26 46.56
C TRP A 708 -1.90 3.11 45.40
N CYS A 709 -1.29 4.24 45.08
CA CYS A 709 -1.81 5.18 44.09
C CYS A 709 -1.40 4.74 42.66
N GLY A 710 -2.38 4.31 41.85
CA GLY A 710 -2.17 3.90 40.46
C GLY A 710 -1.44 4.94 39.58
N PRO A 711 -1.86 6.23 39.58
CA PRO A 711 -1.13 7.29 38.88
C PRO A 711 0.33 7.45 39.35
N CYS A 712 0.61 7.18 40.62
CA CYS A 712 1.95 7.23 41.19
C CYS A 712 2.81 6.07 40.72
N GLN A 713 2.24 4.86 40.64
CA GLN A 713 2.92 3.68 40.08
C GLN A 713 3.27 3.89 38.60
N HIS A 714 2.38 4.53 37.83
CA HIS A 714 2.61 4.86 36.42
C HIS A 714 3.67 5.97 36.24
N PHE A 715 3.67 6.99 37.11
CA PHE A 715 4.64 8.09 37.04
C PHE A 715 6.04 7.73 37.59
N ALA A 716 6.13 6.78 38.53
CA ALA A 716 7.40 6.39 39.16
C ALA A 716 8.57 6.11 38.18
N PRO A 717 8.44 5.31 37.11
CA PRO A 717 9.52 5.12 36.14
C PRO A 717 9.91 6.39 35.38
N GLU A 718 8.95 7.27 35.07
CA GLU A 718 9.19 8.54 34.38
C GLU A 718 9.88 9.56 35.32
N PHE A 719 9.60 9.53 36.62
CA PHE A 719 10.37 10.29 37.60
C PHE A 719 11.84 9.81 37.71
N GLU A 720 12.10 8.51 37.53
CA GLU A 720 13.47 7.99 37.44
C GLU A 720 14.16 8.37 36.11
N VAL A 721 13.43 8.57 35.00
CA VAL A 721 13.97 9.19 33.78
C VAL A 721 14.44 10.61 34.11
N LEU A 722 13.54 11.44 34.66
CA LEU A 722 13.83 12.82 35.05
C LEU A 722 15.06 12.91 35.97
N ALA A 723 15.10 12.07 37.02
CA ALA A 723 16.20 12.00 37.98
C ALA A 723 17.58 11.80 37.33
N ARG A 724 17.63 11.07 36.20
CA ARG A 724 18.86 10.89 35.40
C ARG A 724 19.12 12.10 34.50
N MET A 725 18.10 12.65 33.84
CA MET A 725 18.22 13.81 32.93
C MET A 725 18.74 15.08 33.61
N VAL A 726 18.47 15.26 34.91
CA VAL A 726 18.92 16.42 35.70
C VAL A 726 20.12 16.14 36.61
N LYS A 727 20.61 14.89 36.64
CA LYS A 727 21.68 14.44 37.55
C LYS A 727 22.91 15.34 37.46
N GLY A 728 23.35 15.86 38.60
CA GLY A 728 24.47 16.79 38.72
C GLY A 728 24.09 18.27 38.68
N SER A 729 22.89 18.61 38.17
CA SER A 729 22.32 19.97 38.23
C SER A 729 21.20 20.10 39.28
N VAL A 730 20.38 19.04 39.43
CA VAL A 730 19.32 18.91 40.43
C VAL A 730 19.39 17.50 41.00
N ARG A 731 19.10 17.34 42.29
CA ARG A 731 18.97 16.05 42.96
C ARG A 731 17.50 15.60 42.95
N ALA A 732 17.25 14.33 42.72
CA ALA A 732 15.91 13.77 42.76
C ALA A 732 15.67 13.02 44.07
N GLY A 733 14.53 13.25 44.71
CA GLY A 733 14.12 12.56 45.93
C GLY A 733 12.66 12.10 45.86
N LYS A 734 12.30 11.13 46.69
CA LYS A 734 10.92 10.63 46.81
C LYS A 734 10.48 10.63 48.26
N VAL A 735 9.23 11.02 48.52
CA VAL A 735 8.63 10.97 49.86
C VAL A 735 7.37 10.12 49.79
N ASP A 736 7.36 9.03 50.55
CA ASP A 736 6.17 8.20 50.76
C ASP A 736 5.22 8.88 51.74
N CYS A 737 4.11 9.40 51.24
CA CYS A 737 3.11 10.10 52.03
C CYS A 737 2.19 9.18 52.86
N GLN A 738 2.20 7.87 52.61
CA GLN A 738 1.57 6.89 53.49
C GLN A 738 2.44 6.64 54.72
N ALA A 739 3.77 6.53 54.54
CA ALA A 739 4.71 6.37 55.64
C ALA A 739 4.97 7.69 56.42
N HIS A 740 4.94 8.83 55.73
CA HIS A 740 5.42 10.12 56.25
C HIS A 740 4.39 11.26 56.06
N TYR A 741 3.11 10.99 56.37
CA TYR A 741 1.99 11.90 56.20
C TYR A 741 2.25 13.35 56.68
N GLN A 742 2.83 13.52 57.87
CA GLN A 742 3.14 14.86 58.43
C GLN A 742 4.08 15.68 57.53
N THR A 743 5.06 15.03 56.89
CA THR A 743 5.98 15.69 55.96
C THR A 743 5.23 16.20 54.74
N CYS A 744 4.37 15.35 54.15
CA CYS A 744 3.56 15.73 52.99
C CYS A 744 2.49 16.80 53.33
N GLN A 745 1.91 16.75 54.53
CA GLN A 745 1.00 17.78 55.02
C GLN A 745 1.74 19.13 55.16
N SER A 746 2.94 19.15 55.73
CA SER A 746 3.76 20.37 55.85
C SER A 746 4.22 20.93 54.50
N ALA A 747 4.43 20.07 53.50
CA ALA A 747 4.73 20.45 52.12
C ALA A 747 3.48 20.83 51.28
N GLY A 748 2.29 20.90 51.90
CA GLY A 748 1.05 21.29 51.24
C GLY A 748 0.64 20.34 50.10
N ILE A 749 0.84 19.03 50.28
CA ILE A 749 0.48 18.02 49.29
C ILE A 749 -0.98 17.59 49.48
N THR A 750 -1.79 17.80 48.45
CA THR A 750 -3.24 17.50 48.46
C THR A 750 -3.65 16.37 47.52
N ALA A 751 -2.77 15.95 46.61
CA ALA A 751 -3.00 14.87 45.66
C ALA A 751 -1.70 14.13 45.34
N TYR A 752 -1.78 12.90 44.82
CA TYR A 752 -0.63 12.07 44.48
C TYR A 752 -0.70 11.58 43.01
N PRO A 753 0.44 11.51 42.28
CA PRO A 753 1.76 12.01 42.66
C PRO A 753 1.80 13.54 42.53
N SER A 754 2.48 14.22 43.45
CA SER A 754 2.76 15.66 43.39
C SER A 754 4.26 15.91 43.27
N VAL A 755 4.67 16.69 42.28
CA VAL A 755 6.08 17.01 42.04
C VAL A 755 6.37 18.45 42.47
N ARG A 756 7.37 18.64 43.32
CA ARG A 756 7.82 19.95 43.79
C ARG A 756 9.29 20.19 43.46
N PHE A 757 9.64 21.42 43.07
CA PHE A 757 11.01 21.88 42.93
C PHE A 757 11.40 22.80 44.09
N TYR A 758 12.54 22.50 44.71
CA TYR A 758 13.13 23.24 45.81
C TYR A 758 14.47 23.81 45.35
N PRO A 759 14.51 25.06 44.83
CA PRO A 759 15.77 25.70 44.48
C PRO A 759 16.57 26.05 45.74
N HIS A 760 17.90 25.95 45.66
CA HIS A 760 18.77 26.56 46.65
C HIS A 760 18.82 28.08 46.43
N LEU A 761 18.60 28.85 47.50
CA LEU A 761 18.66 30.32 47.50
C LEU A 761 19.62 30.77 48.60
N VAL A 762 20.65 31.53 48.25
CA VAL A 762 21.78 31.86 49.15
C VAL A 762 21.38 32.68 50.38
N THR A 763 20.26 33.43 50.34
CA THR A 763 19.88 34.37 51.40
C THR A 763 18.42 34.26 51.90
N LYS A 764 17.70 33.17 51.59
CA LYS A 764 16.33 32.93 52.09
C LYS A 764 16.16 31.49 52.53
N LYS A 765 15.43 31.26 53.63
CA LYS A 765 14.88 29.94 53.95
C LYS A 765 13.99 29.49 52.79
N ARG A 766 14.09 28.22 52.40
CA ARG A 766 13.23 27.64 51.35
C ARG A 766 11.77 27.66 51.79
N ASP A 767 10.87 27.91 50.86
CA ASP A 767 9.44 27.69 51.06
C ASP A 767 9.18 26.20 51.32
N GLN A 768 8.42 25.88 52.36
CA GLN A 768 8.05 24.51 52.71
C GLN A 768 7.18 23.85 51.63
N GLY A 769 6.39 24.63 50.88
CA GLY A 769 5.56 24.10 49.80
C GLY A 769 6.34 23.75 48.53
N GLY A 770 7.45 24.43 48.26
CA GLY A 770 8.21 24.31 47.00
C GLY A 770 7.44 24.76 45.75
N GLU A 771 8.16 25.00 44.65
CA GLU A 771 7.57 25.38 43.36
C GLU A 771 6.85 24.16 42.75
N HIS A 772 5.57 24.29 42.39
CA HIS A 772 4.79 23.14 41.90
C HIS A 772 5.09 22.83 40.43
N VAL A 773 5.29 21.55 40.12
CA VAL A 773 5.56 21.07 38.76
C VAL A 773 4.33 20.30 38.26
N ASN A 774 3.63 20.90 37.28
CA ASN A 774 2.39 20.34 36.72
C ASN A 774 2.61 19.18 35.74
N SER A 775 3.72 19.20 34.98
CA SER A 775 4.03 18.15 34.00
C SER A 775 4.24 16.79 34.67
N ARG A 776 3.94 15.71 33.94
CA ARG A 776 4.29 14.32 34.28
C ARG A 776 5.15 13.65 33.21
N ASP A 777 5.64 14.41 32.23
CA ASP A 777 6.63 14.00 31.23
C ASP A 777 8.03 14.46 31.66
N ALA A 778 9.03 13.56 31.64
CA ALA A 778 10.36 13.85 32.16
C ALA A 778 11.11 14.94 31.38
N THR A 779 10.90 15.03 30.06
CA THR A 779 11.58 16.02 29.19
C THR A 779 11.09 17.42 29.50
N ASN A 780 9.77 17.60 29.50
CA ASN A 780 9.11 18.86 29.84
C ASN A 780 9.47 19.34 31.26
N ILE A 781 9.61 18.41 32.23
CA ILE A 781 10.06 18.78 33.58
C ILE A 781 11.55 19.17 33.56
N ALA A 782 12.43 18.40 32.89
CA ALA A 782 13.85 18.71 32.82
C ALA A 782 14.12 20.08 32.18
N ASP A 783 13.40 20.44 31.13
CA ASP A 783 13.53 21.75 30.47
C ASP A 783 12.98 22.91 31.31
N LEU A 784 11.84 22.72 31.98
CA LEU A 784 11.33 23.67 32.98
C LEU A 784 12.37 23.92 34.09
N LEU A 785 13.00 22.85 34.60
CA LEU A 785 14.03 22.95 35.64
C LEU A 785 15.30 23.66 35.12
N ARG A 786 15.76 23.36 33.90
CA ARG A 786 16.90 24.05 33.26
C ARG A 786 16.63 25.55 33.10
N GLN A 787 15.46 25.92 32.57
CA GLN A 787 15.04 27.31 32.42
C GLN A 787 14.97 28.01 33.79
N ARG A 788 14.45 27.34 34.82
CA ARG A 788 14.38 27.89 36.18
C ARG A 788 15.76 28.10 36.80
N LEU A 789 16.70 27.17 36.62
CA LEU A 789 18.08 27.33 37.07
C LEU A 789 18.79 28.51 36.37
N GLN A 790 18.56 28.71 35.08
CA GLN A 790 19.10 29.87 34.35
C GLN A 790 18.58 31.20 34.91
N GLN A 791 17.29 31.29 35.26
CA GLN A 791 16.71 32.49 35.91
C GLN A 791 17.30 32.78 37.30
N LEU A 792 17.79 31.76 38.00
CA LEU A 792 18.39 31.88 39.34
C LEU A 792 19.88 32.23 39.28
N SER A 793 20.56 31.98 38.16
CA SER A 793 22.01 32.23 37.96
C SER A 793 22.47 33.68 38.22
N PRO A 794 21.75 34.74 37.78
CA PRO A 794 22.14 36.13 38.08
C PRO A 794 22.18 36.44 39.58
N TRP A 795 21.35 35.75 40.37
CA TRP A 795 21.27 35.90 41.83
C TRP A 795 22.35 35.12 42.59
N LEU A 796 23.05 34.20 41.93
CA LEU A 796 24.16 33.42 42.50
C LEU A 796 25.52 34.13 42.34
N HIS A 797 25.70 34.96 41.30
CA HIS A 797 26.96 35.65 41.02
C HIS A 797 26.99 37.11 41.51
N GLY A 798 25.83 37.73 41.75
CA GLY A 798 25.67 39.15 42.12
C GLY A 798 26.20 39.59 43.49
N LYS A 799 27.01 38.78 44.19
CA LYS A 799 27.66 39.16 45.46
C LYS A 799 29.19 39.14 45.45
N ALA A 800 29.82 38.85 44.31
CA ALA A 800 31.29 38.93 44.16
C ALA A 800 31.79 40.30 43.66
N ALA A 801 30.89 41.21 43.26
CA ALA A 801 31.26 42.49 42.62
C ALA A 801 31.42 43.70 43.57
N ASN A 802 30.86 43.64 44.79
CA ASN A 802 30.85 44.79 45.73
C ASN A 802 31.90 44.67 46.87
N PHE A 803 33.08 44.11 46.58
CA PHE A 803 34.19 43.98 47.56
C PHE A 803 35.55 44.33 46.93
N LYS A 804 35.58 45.33 46.04
CA LYS A 804 36.82 45.86 45.44
C LYS A 804 36.94 47.39 45.35
N ASP A 805 35.94 48.15 45.79
CA ASP A 805 35.94 49.63 45.71
C ASP A 805 36.09 50.35 47.06
N GLU A 806 36.36 49.63 48.16
CA GLU A 806 36.76 50.23 49.45
C GLU A 806 37.87 49.41 50.15
N LEU A 807 39.10 49.47 49.61
CA LEU A 807 40.39 49.38 50.34
C LEU A 807 41.60 49.62 49.41
#